data_AF-A0A800A4G6-F1
#
_entry.id   AF-A0A800A4G6-F1
#
_cell.length_a   1.000
_cell.length_b   1.000
_cell.length_c   1.000
_cell.angle_alpha   90.00
_cell.angle_beta   90.00
_cell.angle_gamma   90.00
#
_symmetry.space_group_name_H-M   'P 1'
#
loop_
_entity.id
_entity.type
_entity.pdbx_description
1 polymer ?
#
loop_
_entity_poly.entity_id
_entity_poly.type
_entity_poly.pdbx_seq_one_letter_code
_entity_poly.pdbx_strand_id
1 'polypeptide(L)'
;MHTGICGAISSLMTGCAYATSAEMAAEMGAFPNFDENREPMLRVVRNHRRAAQGAKTGYEGLSISPVPLIAEDNPDTPLARAAHDIWDRVLELGETRGYRNAQVSVVAPTGTIGLVMDCDTTGIEPDFALVKFKKLAGGGYFKIINRMVPTALDGLGYPEAQIEDIISYAIGHGTLKDSPTINHDVLRELKFTDGAIDAIENSLGDAFDVRYVFNKWTLGEEFCVDTLGLDTEALNGVTFDMLAALGFTADEIENANNFVCGAMTLEGAPHIRDEHLSVFDCANPCGRIGKRYLSVESHIRMMAASQPFISGAISKTVNMPNSATVEECNEAYMLSWRLGLKANALYRDGSKLSQPLSSSVLESDDLVEDVQSITEAPAAVKAKVIAERVVERIIIGQRQRPPDRRKGYTQKAIVGGHKVYLRTGEYEDGKLSEIFIDMHKEGAAFRSLMNNFAIAISIALQYGVPLEEYVDSFTFTRFEPSGPVTGNDSIKMATSILDYIFRELAVSYLGRNDLAHVVPEDLAPDSIGTGEDEGLFTAGPAMDAVKSVASQGYVRGNFFVIKGAKDQGNAAMAPDTEAEAQATVVGTSTVGAAHVPQTETALQEAPAVSSDVIEATDDRLGQVREAKMRGYEGDSCGECGNFTLVRNGTCLKCQTCGSTTGCS
;
A
#
# COMPACT_ATOMS: atom_id res chain seq x y z
N MET A 1 -31.08 -12.89 -3.38
CA MET A 1 -30.94 -12.86 -4.86
C MET A 1 -29.47 -12.87 -5.35
N HIS A 2 -28.71 -11.76 -5.26
CA HIS A 2 -27.37 -11.68 -5.87
C HIS A 2 -26.31 -12.64 -5.26
N THR A 3 -26.41 -12.96 -3.98
CA THR A 3 -25.53 -13.93 -3.30
C THR A 3 -25.70 -15.35 -3.85
N GLY A 4 -26.93 -15.73 -4.26
CA GLY A 4 -27.21 -17.04 -4.85
C GLY A 4 -26.53 -17.22 -6.21
N ILE A 5 -26.52 -16.18 -7.06
CA ILE A 5 -25.83 -16.20 -8.35
C ILE A 5 -24.31 -16.27 -8.14
N CYS A 6 -23.76 -15.41 -7.29
CA CYS A 6 -22.32 -15.37 -7.01
C CYS A 6 -21.79 -16.72 -6.48
N GLY A 7 -22.49 -17.31 -5.51
CA GLY A 7 -22.14 -18.61 -4.96
C GLY A 7 -22.25 -19.72 -6.00
N ALA A 8 -23.30 -19.73 -6.82
CA ALA A 8 -23.47 -20.74 -7.86
C ALA A 8 -22.37 -20.68 -8.93
N ILE A 9 -22.01 -19.49 -9.41
CA ILE A 9 -20.89 -19.30 -10.35
C ILE A 9 -19.57 -19.79 -9.73
N SER A 10 -19.27 -19.35 -8.49
CA SER A 10 -18.03 -19.72 -7.80
C SER A 10 -17.93 -21.24 -7.58
N SER A 11 -19.06 -21.86 -7.19
CA SER A 11 -19.21 -23.31 -7.02
C SER A 11 -19.02 -24.07 -8.32
N LEU A 12 -19.70 -23.66 -9.39
CA LEU A 12 -19.63 -24.33 -10.68
C LEU A 12 -18.24 -24.24 -11.28
N MET A 13 -17.62 -23.05 -11.28
CA MET A 13 -16.27 -22.86 -11.83
C MET A 13 -15.23 -23.70 -11.09
N THR A 14 -15.25 -23.67 -9.75
CA THR A 14 -14.29 -24.44 -8.95
C THR A 14 -14.56 -25.95 -9.03
N GLY A 15 -15.83 -26.37 -8.99
CA GLY A 15 -16.21 -27.76 -9.15
C GLY A 15 -15.77 -28.32 -10.50
N CYS A 16 -15.99 -27.58 -11.59
CA CYS A 16 -15.50 -27.97 -12.91
C CYS A 16 -13.97 -28.09 -12.92
N ALA A 17 -13.24 -27.16 -12.32
CA ALA A 17 -11.78 -27.22 -12.26
C ALA A 17 -11.28 -28.45 -11.47
N TYR A 18 -11.91 -28.82 -10.36
CA TYR A 18 -11.57 -30.04 -9.62
C TYR A 18 -11.95 -31.32 -10.37
N ALA A 19 -13.10 -31.36 -11.05
CA ALA A 19 -13.50 -32.50 -11.87
C ALA A 19 -12.47 -32.73 -12.99
N THR A 20 -12.09 -31.67 -13.70
CA THR A 20 -11.00 -31.71 -14.70
C THR A 20 -9.68 -32.14 -14.08
N SER A 21 -9.35 -31.66 -12.87
CA SER A 21 -8.13 -32.07 -12.17
C SER A 21 -8.12 -33.57 -11.86
N ALA A 22 -9.26 -34.16 -11.52
CA ALA A 22 -9.38 -35.62 -11.31
C ALA A 22 -9.34 -36.41 -12.63
N GLU A 23 -9.84 -35.86 -13.73
CA GLU A 23 -9.67 -36.43 -15.07
C GLU A 23 -8.19 -36.43 -15.49
N MET A 24 -7.49 -35.32 -15.27
CA MET A 24 -6.05 -35.21 -15.51
C MET A 24 -5.25 -36.20 -14.66
N ALA A 25 -5.68 -36.46 -13.42
CA ALA A 25 -5.02 -37.42 -12.54
C ALA A 25 -5.08 -38.86 -13.07
N ALA A 26 -6.13 -39.22 -13.81
CA ALA A 26 -6.24 -40.55 -14.41
C ALA A 26 -5.16 -40.81 -15.47
N GLU A 27 -4.79 -39.76 -16.22
CA GLU A 27 -3.80 -39.88 -17.30
C GLU A 27 -2.37 -39.61 -16.83
N MET A 28 -2.19 -38.67 -15.88
CA MET A 28 -0.87 -38.17 -15.48
C MET A 28 -0.46 -38.55 -14.05
N GLY A 29 -1.35 -39.20 -13.30
CA GLY A 29 -1.22 -39.42 -11.86
C GLY A 29 -1.65 -38.18 -11.04
N ALA A 30 -2.03 -38.41 -9.79
CA ALA A 30 -2.35 -37.35 -8.83
C ALA A 30 -1.13 -36.47 -8.48
N PHE A 31 -1.34 -35.37 -7.75
CA PHE A 31 -0.24 -34.52 -7.30
C PHE A 31 0.71 -35.27 -6.33
N PRO A 32 1.99 -34.86 -6.24
CA PRO A 32 2.95 -35.49 -5.31
C PRO A 32 2.45 -35.48 -3.86
N ASN A 33 2.54 -36.62 -3.16
CA ASN A 33 2.01 -36.84 -1.80
C ASN A 33 0.47 -36.82 -1.68
N PHE A 34 -0.27 -37.01 -2.79
CA PHE A 34 -1.72 -37.21 -2.70
C PHE A 34 -2.10 -38.40 -1.82
N ASP A 35 -1.35 -39.51 -1.86
CA ASP A 35 -1.67 -40.70 -1.05
C ASP A 35 -1.66 -40.41 0.45
N GLU A 36 -0.68 -39.62 0.93
CA GLU A 36 -0.62 -39.14 2.31
C GLU A 36 -1.72 -38.11 2.61
N ASN A 37 -2.04 -37.25 1.63
CA ASN A 37 -3.03 -36.18 1.74
C ASN A 37 -4.46 -36.59 1.35
N ARG A 38 -4.72 -37.88 1.07
CA ARG A 38 -5.97 -38.33 0.45
C ARG A 38 -7.17 -38.03 1.33
N GLU A 39 -7.10 -38.39 2.61
CA GLU A 39 -8.20 -38.18 3.55
C GLU A 39 -8.49 -36.69 3.82
N PRO A 40 -7.48 -35.85 4.13
CA PRO A 40 -7.70 -34.40 4.23
C PRO A 40 -8.27 -33.77 2.94
N MET A 41 -7.79 -34.19 1.76
CA MET A 41 -8.26 -33.67 0.49
C MET A 41 -9.73 -34.03 0.21
N LEU A 42 -10.09 -35.30 0.40
CA LEU A 42 -11.48 -35.76 0.24
C LEU A 42 -12.41 -35.12 1.27
N ARG A 43 -11.93 -34.88 2.50
CA ARG A 43 -12.67 -34.10 3.51
C ARG A 43 -13.00 -32.70 3.03
N VAL A 44 -12.04 -31.99 2.44
CA VAL A 44 -12.24 -30.64 1.88
C VAL A 44 -13.28 -30.67 0.76
N VAL A 45 -13.19 -31.65 -0.15
CA VAL A 45 -14.15 -31.82 -1.25
C VAL A 45 -15.56 -32.12 -0.74
N ARG A 46 -15.70 -33.00 0.27
CA ARG A 46 -16.99 -33.29 0.91
C ARG A 46 -17.58 -32.04 1.56
N ASN A 47 -16.76 -31.16 2.14
CA ASN A 47 -17.22 -29.90 2.70
C ASN A 47 -17.68 -28.90 1.63
N HIS A 48 -16.95 -28.77 0.51
CA HIS A 48 -17.40 -27.95 -0.63
C HIS A 48 -18.73 -28.48 -1.19
N ARG A 49 -18.85 -29.80 -1.35
CA ARG A 49 -20.09 -30.46 -1.75
C ARG A 49 -21.23 -30.13 -0.80
N ARG A 50 -21.05 -30.26 0.52
CA ARG A 50 -22.07 -29.89 1.51
C ARG A 50 -22.50 -28.42 1.41
N ALA A 51 -21.55 -27.51 1.21
CA ALA A 51 -21.85 -26.09 1.00
C ALA A 51 -22.69 -25.88 -0.26
N ALA A 52 -22.35 -26.56 -1.36
CA ALA A 52 -23.09 -26.48 -2.62
C ALA A 52 -24.51 -27.06 -2.52
N GLN A 53 -24.69 -28.01 -1.61
CA GLN A 53 -25.98 -28.63 -1.28
C GLN A 53 -26.85 -27.81 -0.33
N GLY A 54 -26.41 -26.62 0.08
CA GLY A 54 -27.18 -25.78 1.01
C GLY A 54 -27.09 -26.24 2.47
N ALA A 55 -26.16 -27.14 2.82
CA ALA A 55 -26.09 -27.71 4.16
C ALA A 55 -25.66 -26.66 5.20
N LYS A 56 -26.45 -26.49 6.26
CA LYS A 56 -26.14 -25.57 7.36
C LYS A 56 -25.22 -26.18 8.43
N THR A 57 -25.18 -27.51 8.51
CA THR A 57 -24.44 -28.28 9.52
C THR A 57 -23.87 -29.55 8.91
N GLY A 58 -22.97 -30.23 9.63
CA GLY A 58 -22.41 -31.52 9.19
C GLY A 58 -21.08 -31.39 8.44
N TYR A 59 -20.45 -30.22 8.48
CA TYR A 59 -19.09 -30.03 7.98
C TYR A 59 -18.08 -30.82 8.81
N GLU A 60 -17.11 -31.43 8.13
CA GLU A 60 -16.06 -32.23 8.75
C GLU A 60 -14.85 -31.36 9.10
N GLY A 61 -14.46 -31.34 10.38
CA GLY A 61 -13.21 -30.71 10.81
C GLY A 61 -13.16 -29.18 10.68
N LEU A 62 -14.32 -28.50 10.70
CA LEU A 62 -14.42 -27.04 10.71
C LEU A 62 -14.93 -26.53 12.06
N SER A 63 -14.27 -25.52 12.61
CA SER A 63 -14.72 -24.80 13.82
C SER A 63 -15.83 -23.78 13.52
N ILE A 64 -15.83 -23.24 12.30
CA ILE A 64 -16.81 -22.26 11.81
C ILE A 64 -17.42 -22.83 10.53
N SER A 65 -18.76 -22.89 10.50
CA SER A 65 -19.46 -23.35 9.30
C SER A 65 -19.46 -22.24 8.25
N PRO A 66 -19.11 -22.54 6.98
CA PRO A 66 -19.16 -21.55 5.91
C PRO A 66 -20.61 -21.21 5.55
N VAL A 67 -20.81 -20.11 4.84
CA VAL A 67 -22.11 -19.75 4.27
C VAL A 67 -22.44 -20.71 3.12
N PRO A 68 -23.53 -21.51 3.20
CA PRO A 68 -23.85 -22.45 2.13
C PRO A 68 -24.53 -21.75 0.94
N LEU A 69 -24.59 -22.44 -0.20
CA LEU A 69 -25.34 -21.98 -1.37
C LEU A 69 -26.83 -21.93 -1.03
N ILE A 70 -27.44 -20.76 -1.22
CA ILE A 70 -28.90 -20.59 -1.09
C ILE A 70 -29.49 -20.65 -2.49
N ALA A 71 -29.87 -21.86 -2.93
CA ALA A 71 -30.40 -22.07 -4.28
C ALA A 71 -31.71 -21.31 -4.54
N GLU A 72 -32.53 -21.14 -3.50
CA GLU A 72 -33.80 -20.39 -3.54
C GLU A 72 -33.60 -18.90 -3.87
N ASP A 73 -32.42 -18.35 -3.54
CA ASP A 73 -32.07 -16.98 -3.86
C ASP A 73 -31.61 -16.82 -5.33
N ASN A 74 -31.37 -17.89 -6.07
CA ASN A 74 -30.89 -17.80 -7.44
C ASN A 74 -32.07 -17.83 -8.45
N PRO A 75 -32.33 -16.75 -9.19
CA PRO A 75 -33.37 -16.75 -10.22
C PRO A 75 -33.04 -17.72 -11.37
N ASP A 76 -31.76 -18.01 -11.60
CA ASP A 76 -31.31 -19.01 -12.56
C ASP A 76 -31.21 -20.38 -11.86
N THR A 77 -32.36 -21.06 -11.80
CA THR A 77 -32.46 -22.39 -11.21
C THR A 77 -31.56 -23.43 -11.92
N PRO A 78 -31.45 -23.46 -13.26
CA PRO A 78 -30.47 -24.31 -13.94
C PRO A 78 -29.03 -24.11 -13.46
N LEU A 79 -28.59 -22.86 -13.28
CA LEU A 79 -27.26 -22.54 -12.77
C LEU A 79 -27.05 -23.06 -11.35
N ALA A 80 -28.02 -22.82 -10.45
CA ALA A 80 -27.96 -23.32 -9.07
C ALA A 80 -27.88 -24.85 -9.01
N ARG A 81 -28.64 -25.53 -9.87
CA ARG A 81 -28.61 -27.00 -9.99
C ARG A 81 -27.27 -27.50 -10.52
N ALA A 82 -26.72 -26.88 -11.57
CA ALA A 82 -25.42 -27.25 -12.10
C ALA A 82 -24.30 -27.07 -11.05
N ALA A 83 -24.37 -25.99 -10.27
CA ALA A 83 -23.47 -25.70 -9.16
C ALA A 83 -23.55 -26.73 -8.02
N HIS A 84 -24.70 -27.39 -7.85
CA HIS A 84 -24.89 -28.51 -6.93
C HIS A 84 -24.32 -29.81 -7.52
N ASP A 85 -24.80 -30.19 -8.71
CA ASP A 85 -24.57 -31.50 -9.33
C ASP A 85 -23.08 -31.75 -9.66
N ILE A 86 -22.31 -30.69 -9.94
CA ILE A 86 -20.89 -30.82 -10.25
C ILE A 86 -20.08 -31.44 -9.09
N TRP A 87 -20.45 -31.17 -7.84
CA TRP A 87 -19.67 -31.64 -6.69
C TRP A 87 -19.88 -33.12 -6.37
N ASP A 88 -20.99 -33.72 -6.81
CA ASP A 88 -21.15 -35.18 -6.79
C ASP A 88 -20.12 -35.83 -7.71
N ARG A 89 -20.00 -35.31 -8.94
CA ARG A 89 -19.00 -35.77 -9.92
C ARG A 89 -17.57 -35.55 -9.43
N VAL A 90 -17.28 -34.40 -8.82
CA VAL A 90 -15.95 -34.11 -8.26
C VAL A 90 -15.56 -35.16 -7.23
N LEU A 91 -16.46 -35.46 -6.29
CA LEU A 91 -16.20 -36.44 -5.23
C LEU A 91 -16.00 -37.85 -5.80
N GLU A 92 -16.88 -38.30 -6.70
CA GLU A 92 -16.80 -39.63 -7.34
C GLU A 92 -15.47 -39.82 -8.09
N LEU A 93 -15.08 -38.82 -8.89
CA LEU A 93 -13.82 -38.87 -9.62
C LEU A 93 -12.61 -38.80 -8.69
N GLY A 94 -12.64 -37.94 -7.67
CA GLY A 94 -11.55 -37.80 -6.71
C GLY A 94 -11.31 -39.03 -5.84
N GLU A 95 -12.38 -39.75 -5.47
CA GLU A 95 -12.27 -41.00 -4.70
C GLU A 95 -11.59 -42.11 -5.51
N THR A 96 -11.87 -42.16 -6.82
CA THR A 96 -11.38 -43.22 -7.70
C THR A 96 -10.02 -42.91 -8.33
N ARG A 97 -9.76 -41.65 -8.68
CA ARG A 97 -8.59 -41.22 -9.49
C ARG A 97 -7.62 -40.30 -8.75
N GLY A 98 -8.05 -39.73 -7.62
CA GLY A 98 -7.34 -38.63 -6.96
C GLY A 98 -7.44 -37.30 -7.73
N TYR A 99 -6.60 -36.33 -7.37
CA TYR A 99 -6.57 -35.01 -8.01
C TYR A 99 -5.18 -34.67 -8.51
N ARG A 100 -5.08 -34.04 -9.68
CA ARG A 100 -3.79 -33.57 -10.23
C ARG A 100 -3.28 -32.30 -9.56
N ASN A 101 -4.17 -31.52 -8.97
CA ASN A 101 -3.89 -30.22 -8.36
C ASN A 101 -4.40 -30.22 -6.91
N ALA A 102 -3.55 -29.84 -5.96
CA ALA A 102 -3.97 -29.69 -4.56
C ALA A 102 -4.95 -28.50 -4.39
N GLN A 103 -4.80 -27.46 -5.20
CA GLN A 103 -5.65 -26.27 -5.26
C GLN A 103 -5.91 -25.92 -6.72
N VAL A 104 -7.13 -25.49 -7.06
CA VAL A 104 -7.55 -25.22 -8.44
C VAL A 104 -8.06 -23.80 -8.68
N SER A 105 -8.37 -23.05 -7.62
CA SER A 105 -8.99 -21.73 -7.73
C SER A 105 -8.47 -20.75 -6.68
N VAL A 106 -8.33 -19.50 -7.10
CA VAL A 106 -8.02 -18.32 -6.28
C VAL A 106 -8.56 -17.11 -7.03
N VAL A 107 -9.16 -16.14 -6.33
CA VAL A 107 -9.61 -14.88 -6.95
C VAL A 107 -8.52 -13.85 -6.71
N ALA A 108 -7.66 -13.66 -7.71
CA ALA A 108 -6.54 -12.74 -7.70
C ALA A 108 -6.96 -11.31 -8.09
N PRO A 109 -6.17 -10.28 -7.78
CA PRO A 109 -6.44 -8.94 -8.27
C PRO A 109 -6.22 -8.90 -9.79
N THR A 110 -7.24 -8.45 -10.54
CA THR A 110 -7.19 -8.45 -12.00
C THR A 110 -7.17 -7.04 -12.60
N GLY A 111 -6.59 -6.06 -11.92
CA GLY A 111 -6.52 -4.66 -12.38
C GLY A 111 -6.02 -4.50 -13.82
N THR A 112 -4.80 -4.93 -14.11
CA THR A 112 -4.22 -4.78 -15.46
C THR A 112 -4.99 -5.56 -16.52
N ILE A 113 -5.30 -6.83 -16.27
CA ILE A 113 -5.97 -7.68 -17.27
C ILE A 113 -7.44 -7.30 -17.47
N GLY A 114 -8.14 -6.91 -16.41
CA GLY A 114 -9.52 -6.40 -16.49
C GLY A 114 -9.61 -5.15 -17.34
N LEU A 115 -8.66 -4.21 -17.18
CA LEU A 115 -8.56 -3.03 -18.05
C LEU A 115 -8.23 -3.39 -19.51
N VAL A 116 -7.39 -4.40 -19.74
CA VAL A 116 -7.06 -4.88 -21.10
C VAL A 116 -8.24 -5.59 -21.77
N MET A 117 -9.02 -6.32 -20.99
CA MET A 117 -10.21 -7.04 -21.46
C MET A 117 -11.46 -6.15 -21.55
N ASP A 118 -11.34 -4.85 -21.22
CA ASP A 118 -12.44 -3.90 -21.17
C ASP A 118 -13.57 -4.34 -20.22
N CYS A 119 -13.20 -4.99 -19.11
CA CYS A 119 -14.14 -5.31 -18.04
C CYS A 119 -14.47 -4.04 -17.24
N ASP A 120 -15.75 -3.80 -16.94
CA ASP A 120 -16.16 -2.67 -16.10
C ASP A 120 -15.59 -2.80 -14.66
N THR A 121 -15.42 -4.03 -14.16
CA THR A 121 -14.84 -4.32 -12.84
C THR A 121 -13.50 -5.07 -12.95
N THR A 122 -12.66 -4.95 -11.93
CA THR A 122 -11.30 -5.52 -11.88
C THR A 122 -11.22 -6.86 -11.13
N GLY A 123 -12.34 -7.58 -11.04
CA GLY A 123 -12.46 -8.82 -10.28
C GLY A 123 -13.87 -9.03 -9.73
N ILE A 124 -13.97 -9.54 -8.51
CA ILE A 124 -15.23 -9.68 -7.76
C ILE A 124 -15.61 -8.37 -7.04
N GLU A 125 -14.85 -7.29 -7.25
CA GLU A 125 -15.20 -5.96 -6.77
C GLU A 125 -16.51 -5.47 -7.40
N PRO A 126 -17.38 -4.78 -6.65
CA PRO A 126 -18.38 -3.93 -7.27
C PRO A 126 -17.68 -2.82 -8.04
N ASP A 127 -18.41 -2.18 -8.93
CA ASP A 127 -17.83 -1.08 -9.68
C ASP A 127 -17.37 0.05 -8.75
N PHE A 128 -16.25 0.67 -9.07
CA PHE A 128 -15.64 1.72 -8.26
C PHE A 128 -16.45 3.01 -8.32
N ALA A 129 -16.87 3.41 -9.53
CA ALA A 129 -17.69 4.59 -9.78
C ALA A 129 -18.41 4.43 -11.14
N LEU A 130 -19.59 5.07 -11.28
CA LEU A 130 -20.40 5.03 -12.50
C LEU A 130 -19.72 5.70 -13.70
N VAL A 131 -18.95 6.77 -13.45
CA VAL A 131 -18.16 7.47 -14.46
C VAL A 131 -16.71 7.50 -14.01
N LYS A 132 -15.80 7.11 -14.90
CA LYS A 132 -14.36 6.99 -14.65
C LYS A 132 -13.58 7.85 -15.63
N PHE A 133 -12.40 8.29 -15.21
CA PHE A 133 -11.51 9.10 -16.03
C PHE A 133 -10.24 8.33 -16.38
N LYS A 134 -9.93 8.22 -17.67
CA LYS A 134 -8.71 7.60 -18.16
C LYS A 134 -7.76 8.66 -18.67
N LYS A 135 -6.57 8.76 -18.06
CA LYS A 135 -5.50 9.65 -18.54
C LYS A 135 -4.93 9.14 -19.86
N LEU A 136 -4.84 9.99 -20.87
CA LEU A 136 -4.26 9.64 -22.16
C LEU A 136 -2.74 9.87 -22.17
N ALA A 137 -2.01 9.06 -22.94
CA ALA A 137 -0.54 9.15 -23.04
C ALA A 137 -0.05 10.50 -23.61
N GLY A 138 -0.91 11.24 -24.31
CA GLY A 138 -0.64 12.58 -24.86
C GLY A 138 -1.05 13.74 -23.96
N GLY A 139 -1.50 13.48 -22.72
CA GLY A 139 -2.19 14.48 -21.89
C GLY A 139 -3.70 14.48 -22.12
N GLY A 140 -4.44 15.08 -21.19
CA GLY A 140 -5.90 15.03 -21.18
C GLY A 140 -6.47 13.73 -20.60
N TYR A 141 -7.80 13.69 -20.49
CA TYR A 141 -8.53 12.57 -19.91
C TYR A 141 -9.74 12.23 -20.75
N PHE A 142 -10.09 10.95 -20.76
CA PHE A 142 -11.27 10.42 -21.43
C PHE A 142 -12.28 9.94 -20.39
N LYS A 143 -13.50 10.47 -20.43
CA LYS A 143 -14.63 10.02 -19.60
C LYS A 143 -15.16 8.69 -20.12
N ILE A 144 -15.26 7.70 -19.25
CA ILE A 144 -15.82 6.38 -19.53
C ILE A 144 -17.01 6.18 -18.58
N ILE A 145 -18.22 6.06 -19.13
CA ILE A 145 -19.36 5.56 -18.36
C ILE A 145 -19.30 4.04 -18.29
N ASN A 146 -19.71 3.48 -17.14
CA ASN A 146 -19.99 2.07 -17.01
C ASN A 146 -20.99 1.62 -18.10
N ARG A 147 -20.56 0.68 -18.95
CA ARG A 147 -21.31 0.25 -20.14
C ARG A 147 -22.53 -0.61 -19.76
N MET A 148 -22.58 -1.10 -18.53
CA MET A 148 -23.72 -1.80 -17.97
C MET A 148 -24.85 -0.88 -17.53
N VAL A 149 -24.62 0.44 -17.34
CA VAL A 149 -25.68 1.38 -16.96
C VAL A 149 -26.82 1.40 -18.00
N PRO A 150 -26.57 1.63 -19.30
CA PRO A 150 -27.62 1.56 -20.33
C PRO A 150 -28.31 0.18 -20.36
N THR A 151 -27.53 -0.89 -20.29
CA THR A 151 -28.04 -2.28 -20.33
C THR A 151 -28.96 -2.59 -19.15
N ALA A 152 -28.59 -2.13 -17.95
CA ALA A 152 -29.40 -2.30 -16.75
C ALA A 152 -30.67 -1.46 -16.81
N LEU A 153 -30.62 -0.23 -17.32
CA LEU A 153 -31.81 0.60 -17.51
C LEU A 153 -32.79 -0.03 -18.53
N ASP A 154 -32.30 -0.57 -19.63
CA ASP A 154 -33.12 -1.33 -20.58
C ASP A 154 -33.78 -2.54 -19.91
N GLY A 155 -33.00 -3.33 -19.15
CA GLY A 155 -33.52 -4.46 -18.37
C GLY A 155 -34.55 -4.08 -17.30
N LEU A 156 -34.50 -2.84 -16.81
CA LEU A 156 -35.47 -2.25 -15.88
C LEU A 156 -36.69 -1.61 -16.56
N GLY A 157 -36.74 -1.66 -17.90
CA GLY A 157 -37.88 -1.25 -18.72
C GLY A 157 -37.95 0.25 -19.03
N TYR A 158 -36.82 0.98 -18.98
CA TYR A 158 -36.79 2.37 -19.41
C TYR A 158 -36.77 2.48 -20.96
N PRO A 159 -37.56 3.37 -21.57
CA PRO A 159 -37.46 3.66 -23.00
C PRO A 159 -36.11 4.29 -23.38
N GLU A 160 -35.66 4.07 -24.62
CA GLU A 160 -34.37 4.57 -25.15
C GLU A 160 -34.17 6.08 -24.90
N ALA A 161 -35.18 6.92 -25.15
CA ALA A 161 -35.09 8.35 -24.90
C ALA A 161 -34.88 8.70 -23.41
N GLN A 162 -35.48 7.94 -22.48
CA GLN A 162 -35.25 8.16 -21.04
C GLN A 162 -33.85 7.68 -20.63
N ILE A 163 -33.37 6.61 -21.25
CA ILE A 163 -32.01 6.10 -21.03
C ILE A 163 -30.98 7.15 -21.47
N GLU A 164 -31.16 7.75 -22.65
CA GLU A 164 -30.30 8.84 -23.13
C GLU A 164 -30.29 10.03 -22.16
N ASP A 165 -31.46 10.50 -21.71
CA ASP A 165 -31.56 11.59 -20.73
C ASP A 165 -30.83 11.28 -19.41
N ILE A 166 -30.98 10.05 -18.89
CA ILE A 166 -30.31 9.60 -17.65
C ILE A 166 -28.79 9.54 -17.85
N ILE A 167 -28.33 9.04 -19.00
CA ILE A 167 -26.89 8.94 -19.31
C ILE A 167 -26.29 10.34 -19.47
N SER A 168 -26.97 11.23 -20.20
CA SER A 168 -26.53 12.62 -20.39
C SER A 168 -26.45 13.38 -19.07
N TYR A 169 -27.36 13.13 -18.13
CA TYR A 169 -27.25 13.67 -16.78
C TYR A 169 -25.98 13.21 -16.05
N ALA A 170 -25.62 11.93 -16.16
CA ALA A 170 -24.45 11.38 -15.49
C ALA A 170 -23.12 11.82 -16.12
N ILE A 171 -23.02 11.81 -17.46
CA ILE A 171 -21.80 12.13 -18.22
C ILE A 171 -21.61 13.62 -18.43
N GLY A 172 -22.72 14.37 -18.50
CA GLY A 172 -22.78 15.75 -18.94
C GLY A 172 -23.05 15.88 -20.43
N HIS A 173 -23.69 16.99 -20.81
CA HIS A 173 -24.04 17.32 -22.19
C HIS A 173 -22.84 17.85 -22.99
N GLY A 174 -21.76 18.28 -22.33
CA GLY A 174 -20.57 18.84 -22.97
C GLY A 174 -20.80 20.21 -23.65
N THR A 175 -21.93 20.87 -23.38
CA THR A 175 -22.29 22.16 -23.97
C THR A 175 -23.10 23.00 -22.99
N LEU A 176 -22.97 24.33 -23.04
CA LEU A 176 -23.77 25.26 -22.24
C LEU A 176 -25.09 25.64 -22.91
N LYS A 177 -25.33 25.26 -24.16
CA LYS A 177 -26.43 25.77 -24.98
C LYS A 177 -27.81 25.69 -24.30
N ASP A 178 -28.14 24.53 -23.72
CA ASP A 178 -29.43 24.25 -23.10
C ASP A 178 -29.35 24.15 -21.56
N SER A 179 -28.26 24.67 -20.99
CA SER A 179 -28.05 24.68 -19.54
C SER A 179 -29.09 25.58 -18.84
N PRO A 180 -29.63 25.16 -17.69
CA PRO A 180 -30.72 25.87 -17.02
C PRO A 180 -30.31 27.20 -16.37
N THR A 181 -29.02 27.38 -16.07
CA THR A 181 -28.51 28.55 -15.34
C THR A 181 -27.58 29.39 -16.21
N ILE A 182 -26.40 28.86 -16.54
CA ILE A 182 -25.44 29.51 -17.42
C ILE A 182 -25.60 28.92 -18.82
N ASN A 183 -26.15 29.70 -19.76
CA ASN A 183 -26.32 29.28 -21.15
C ASN A 183 -25.92 30.38 -22.13
N HIS A 184 -26.01 30.09 -23.43
CA HIS A 184 -25.57 31.02 -24.48
C HIS A 184 -26.31 32.36 -24.43
N ASP A 185 -27.60 32.37 -24.11
CA ASP A 185 -28.38 33.60 -24.07
C ASP A 185 -27.97 34.46 -22.87
N VAL A 186 -27.79 33.85 -21.69
CA VAL A 186 -27.28 34.53 -20.50
C VAL A 186 -25.86 35.09 -20.72
N LEU A 187 -24.98 34.33 -21.39
CA LEU A 187 -23.64 34.80 -21.72
C LEU A 187 -23.69 35.99 -22.69
N ARG A 188 -24.58 35.98 -23.69
CA ARG A 188 -24.78 37.12 -24.60
C ARG A 188 -25.28 38.36 -23.87
N GLU A 189 -26.15 38.22 -22.87
CA GLU A 189 -26.57 39.33 -22.01
C GLU A 189 -25.40 39.93 -21.22
N LEU A 190 -24.43 39.09 -20.83
CA LEU A 190 -23.15 39.50 -20.23
C LEU A 190 -22.10 39.96 -21.25
N LYS A 191 -22.51 40.24 -22.50
CA LYS A 191 -21.67 40.74 -23.61
C LYS A 191 -20.64 39.74 -24.14
N PHE A 192 -20.82 38.44 -23.91
CA PHE A 192 -20.03 37.44 -24.62
C PHE A 192 -20.34 37.49 -26.12
N THR A 193 -19.29 37.61 -26.91
CA THR A 193 -19.39 37.52 -28.38
C THR A 193 -19.57 36.07 -28.79
N ASP A 194 -20.17 35.82 -29.97
CA ASP A 194 -20.30 34.44 -30.46
C ASP A 194 -18.93 33.74 -30.58
N GLY A 195 -17.87 34.46 -30.95
CA GLY A 195 -16.52 33.90 -30.97
C GLY A 195 -15.96 33.51 -29.60
N ALA A 196 -16.34 34.23 -28.54
CA ALA A 196 -15.97 33.87 -27.16
C ALA A 196 -16.77 32.64 -26.67
N ILE A 197 -18.05 32.55 -27.04
CA ILE A 197 -18.89 31.38 -26.75
C ILE A 197 -18.34 30.15 -27.49
N ASP A 198 -17.98 30.27 -28.76
CA ASP A 198 -17.37 29.19 -29.53
C ASP A 198 -16.04 28.72 -28.90
N ALA A 199 -15.22 29.64 -28.38
CA ALA A 199 -13.98 29.30 -27.68
C ALA A 199 -14.24 28.50 -26.39
N ILE A 200 -15.27 28.87 -25.63
CA ILE A 200 -15.72 28.12 -24.45
C ILE A 200 -16.19 26.73 -24.87
N GLU A 201 -17.12 26.65 -25.83
CA GLU A 201 -17.71 25.38 -26.29
C GLU A 201 -16.65 24.38 -26.78
N ASN A 202 -15.65 24.86 -27.53
CA ASN A 202 -14.53 24.03 -27.99
C ASN A 202 -13.68 23.46 -26.83
N SER A 203 -13.73 24.08 -25.66
CA SER A 203 -12.95 23.71 -24.47
C SER A 203 -13.76 22.90 -23.45
N LEU A 204 -15.10 22.90 -23.53
CA LEU A 204 -15.97 22.20 -22.57
C LEU A 204 -15.89 20.68 -22.68
N GLY A 205 -15.62 20.13 -23.87
CA GLY A 205 -15.58 18.69 -24.10
C GLY A 205 -14.57 17.93 -23.21
N ASP A 206 -13.44 18.56 -22.93
CA ASP A 206 -12.36 18.01 -22.08
C ASP A 206 -12.41 18.54 -20.64
N ALA A 207 -13.38 19.41 -20.32
CA ALA A 207 -13.46 20.07 -19.03
C ALA A 207 -14.06 19.17 -17.94
N PHE A 208 -13.41 19.19 -16.78
CA PHE A 208 -13.86 18.54 -15.55
C PHE A 208 -14.76 19.42 -14.71
N ASP A 209 -14.47 20.71 -14.74
CA ASP A 209 -15.26 21.74 -14.11
C ASP A 209 -15.37 22.91 -15.09
N VAL A 210 -16.58 23.45 -15.25
CA VAL A 210 -16.83 24.60 -16.11
C VAL A 210 -15.96 25.80 -15.73
N ARG A 211 -15.62 26.00 -14.45
CA ARG A 211 -14.73 27.06 -13.95
C ARG A 211 -13.37 27.05 -14.66
N TYR A 212 -12.84 25.87 -15.00
CA TYR A 212 -11.56 25.77 -15.68
C TYR A 212 -11.61 26.28 -17.12
N VAL A 213 -12.79 26.39 -17.73
CA VAL A 213 -12.95 26.92 -19.10
C VAL A 213 -13.05 28.45 -19.08
N PHE A 214 -13.68 29.02 -18.05
CA PHE A 214 -13.82 30.47 -17.88
C PHE A 214 -12.54 31.08 -17.30
N ASN A 215 -11.54 31.24 -18.17
CA ASN A 215 -10.26 31.85 -17.81
C ASN A 215 -9.73 32.75 -18.95
N LYS A 216 -8.73 33.57 -18.63
CA LYS A 216 -8.14 34.53 -19.58
C LYS A 216 -7.41 33.88 -20.77
N TRP A 217 -6.99 32.63 -20.67
CA TRP A 217 -6.31 31.90 -21.73
C TRP A 217 -7.29 31.42 -22.80
N THR A 218 -8.49 31.00 -22.39
CA THR A 218 -9.59 30.62 -23.29
C THR A 218 -10.19 31.85 -23.97
N LEU A 219 -10.46 32.90 -23.18
CA LEU A 219 -11.24 34.04 -23.63
C LEU A 219 -10.40 35.22 -24.17
N GLY A 220 -9.11 35.23 -23.87
CA GLY A 220 -8.21 36.34 -24.17
C GLY A 220 -8.26 37.44 -23.10
N GLU A 221 -7.09 37.95 -22.74
CA GLU A 221 -6.95 38.98 -21.69
C GLU A 221 -7.63 40.30 -22.07
N GLU A 222 -7.52 40.73 -23.33
CA GLU A 222 -8.21 41.93 -23.83
C GLU A 222 -9.73 41.82 -23.67
N PHE A 223 -10.32 40.66 -23.97
CA PHE A 223 -11.76 40.46 -23.81
C PHE A 223 -12.18 40.51 -22.34
N CYS A 224 -11.42 39.83 -21.46
CA CYS A 224 -11.70 39.83 -20.02
C CYS A 224 -11.62 41.23 -19.39
N VAL A 225 -10.64 42.04 -19.79
CA VAL A 225 -10.45 43.38 -19.21
C VAL A 225 -11.35 44.42 -19.88
N ASP A 226 -11.33 44.52 -21.22
CA ASP A 226 -11.98 45.61 -21.93
C ASP A 226 -13.49 45.41 -22.10
N THR A 227 -13.94 44.15 -22.20
CA THR A 227 -15.37 43.84 -22.42
C THR A 227 -16.08 43.45 -21.13
N LEU A 228 -15.49 42.52 -20.36
CA LEU A 228 -16.08 42.04 -19.11
C LEU A 228 -15.75 42.95 -17.91
N GLY A 229 -14.77 43.85 -18.03
CA GLY A 229 -14.41 44.79 -16.97
C GLY A 229 -13.72 44.13 -15.77
N LEU A 230 -13.09 42.96 -15.98
CA LEU A 230 -12.40 42.23 -14.93
C LEU A 230 -11.02 42.83 -14.66
N ASP A 231 -10.64 42.89 -13.39
CA ASP A 231 -9.35 43.42 -12.97
C ASP A 231 -8.18 42.48 -13.34
N THR A 232 -7.10 43.05 -13.87
CA THR A 232 -5.93 42.30 -14.32
C THR A 232 -5.16 41.64 -13.18
N GLU A 233 -5.10 42.26 -11.99
CA GLU A 233 -4.45 41.63 -10.83
C GLU A 233 -5.28 40.43 -10.34
N ALA A 234 -6.61 40.58 -10.27
CA ALA A 234 -7.53 39.49 -9.93
C ALA A 234 -7.43 38.30 -10.90
N LEU A 235 -7.37 38.55 -12.22
CA LEU A 235 -7.23 37.50 -13.25
C LEU A 235 -5.92 36.69 -13.16
N ASN A 236 -4.90 37.23 -12.48
CA ASN A 236 -3.63 36.54 -12.22
C ASN A 236 -3.62 35.81 -10.86
N GLY A 237 -4.66 35.98 -10.06
CA GLY A 237 -4.82 35.29 -8.79
C GLY A 237 -5.08 33.79 -8.99
N VAL A 238 -4.38 32.95 -8.22
CA VAL A 238 -4.51 31.49 -8.29
C VAL A 238 -5.90 31.01 -7.84
N THR A 239 -6.59 31.80 -7.00
CA THR A 239 -7.91 31.47 -6.45
C THR A 239 -9.05 32.26 -7.11
N PHE A 240 -8.82 32.85 -8.28
CA PHE A 240 -9.83 33.68 -8.93
C PHE A 240 -10.86 32.82 -9.68
N ASP A 241 -12.13 32.93 -9.27
CA ASP A 241 -13.28 32.36 -9.98
C ASP A 241 -13.94 33.45 -10.84
N MET A 242 -13.80 33.32 -12.17
CA MET A 242 -14.37 34.26 -13.13
C MET A 242 -15.91 34.24 -13.12
N LEU A 243 -16.54 33.08 -12.95
CA LEU A 243 -18.00 32.97 -12.96
C LEU A 243 -18.59 33.67 -11.73
N ALA A 244 -17.97 33.49 -10.57
CA ALA A 244 -18.36 34.22 -9.37
C ALA A 244 -18.19 35.74 -9.55
N ALA A 245 -17.08 36.18 -10.17
CA ALA A 245 -16.82 37.60 -10.44
C ALA A 245 -17.83 38.22 -11.44
N LEU A 246 -18.38 37.41 -12.36
CA LEU A 246 -19.44 37.80 -13.28
C LEU A 246 -20.84 37.86 -12.64
N GLY A 247 -20.94 37.50 -11.35
CA GLY A 247 -22.17 37.63 -10.57
C GLY A 247 -23.01 36.36 -10.49
N PHE A 248 -22.50 35.22 -10.98
CA PHE A 248 -23.17 33.93 -10.80
C PHE A 248 -23.03 33.45 -9.36
N THR A 249 -24.12 32.91 -8.83
CA THR A 249 -24.13 32.26 -7.52
C THR A 249 -23.44 30.90 -7.59
N ALA A 250 -22.95 30.40 -6.45
CA ALA A 250 -22.35 29.06 -6.37
C ALA A 250 -23.31 27.97 -6.89
N ASP A 251 -24.60 28.07 -6.56
CA ASP A 251 -25.63 27.12 -7.02
C ASP A 251 -25.83 27.17 -8.54
N GLU A 252 -25.76 28.36 -9.16
CA GLU A 252 -25.86 28.49 -10.62
C GLU A 252 -24.66 27.87 -11.33
N ILE A 253 -23.46 28.06 -10.78
CA ILE A 253 -22.22 27.48 -11.29
C ILE A 253 -22.26 25.96 -11.17
N GLU A 254 -22.66 25.42 -10.01
CA GLU A 254 -22.77 23.98 -9.81
C GLU A 254 -23.85 23.33 -10.70
N ASN A 255 -24.98 24.00 -10.92
CA ASN A 255 -26.01 23.49 -11.84
C ASN A 255 -25.50 23.47 -13.30
N ALA A 256 -24.79 24.51 -13.73
CA ALA A 256 -24.16 24.54 -15.05
C ALA A 256 -23.07 23.46 -15.15
N ASN A 257 -22.28 23.28 -14.08
CA ASN A 257 -21.26 22.26 -14.00
C ASN A 257 -21.83 20.84 -14.14
N ASN A 258 -22.88 20.53 -13.37
CA ASN A 258 -23.55 19.22 -13.45
C ASN A 258 -24.17 18.99 -14.82
N PHE A 259 -24.71 20.03 -15.46
CA PHE A 259 -25.25 19.92 -16.82
C PHE A 259 -24.16 19.67 -17.87
N VAL A 260 -23.07 20.44 -17.86
CA VAL A 260 -22.01 20.36 -18.87
C VAL A 260 -21.09 19.17 -18.61
N CYS A 261 -20.53 19.10 -17.40
CA CYS A 261 -19.51 18.16 -17.02
C CYS A 261 -20.07 16.84 -16.50
N GLY A 262 -21.35 16.81 -16.10
CA GLY A 262 -22.06 15.63 -15.61
C GLY A 262 -22.12 15.54 -14.10
N ALA A 263 -23.24 15.05 -13.56
CA ALA A 263 -23.40 14.82 -12.12
C ALA A 263 -22.55 13.64 -11.60
N MET A 264 -22.04 12.79 -12.51
CA MET A 264 -21.29 11.55 -12.22
C MET A 264 -22.07 10.50 -11.42
N THR A 265 -23.35 10.73 -11.15
CA THR A 265 -24.28 9.82 -10.45
C THR A 265 -25.61 9.75 -11.19
N LEU A 266 -26.41 8.71 -10.87
CA LEU A 266 -27.80 8.62 -11.31
C LEU A 266 -28.78 9.18 -10.28
N GLU A 267 -28.31 9.53 -9.08
CA GLU A 267 -29.15 10.16 -8.06
C GLU A 267 -29.65 11.52 -8.53
N GLY A 268 -30.98 11.67 -8.63
CA GLY A 268 -31.59 12.91 -9.14
C GLY A 268 -31.63 13.03 -10.66
N ALA A 269 -31.21 11.99 -11.40
CA ALA A 269 -31.35 11.95 -12.85
C ALA A 269 -32.82 12.05 -13.28
N PRO A 270 -33.12 12.65 -14.45
CA PRO A 270 -34.48 12.68 -14.97
C PRO A 270 -35.02 11.26 -15.19
N HIS A 271 -36.33 11.07 -14.99
CA HIS A 271 -37.06 9.79 -15.18
C HIS A 271 -36.68 8.62 -14.26
N ILE A 272 -35.50 8.63 -13.62
CA ILE A 272 -35.06 7.54 -12.74
C ILE A 272 -36.05 7.36 -11.58
N ARG A 273 -36.41 6.11 -11.31
CA ARG A 273 -37.21 5.73 -10.13
C ARG A 273 -36.28 5.45 -8.96
N ASP A 274 -36.58 6.02 -7.79
CA ASP A 274 -35.77 5.85 -6.58
C ASP A 274 -35.55 4.38 -6.18
N GLU A 275 -36.56 3.53 -6.41
CA GLU A 275 -36.48 2.08 -6.16
C GLU A 275 -35.40 1.37 -7.00
N HIS A 276 -35.03 1.93 -8.15
CA HIS A 276 -34.05 1.34 -9.06
C HIS A 276 -32.61 1.80 -8.77
N LEU A 277 -32.41 2.86 -7.98
CA LEU A 277 -31.08 3.41 -7.70
C LEU A 277 -30.13 2.37 -7.09
N SER A 278 -30.66 1.46 -6.25
CA SER A 278 -29.87 0.41 -5.60
C SER A 278 -29.15 -0.55 -6.56
N VAL A 279 -29.60 -0.65 -7.82
CA VAL A 279 -28.93 -1.45 -8.86
C VAL A 279 -27.59 -0.86 -9.26
N PHE A 280 -27.42 0.45 -9.08
CA PHE A 280 -26.26 1.23 -9.54
C PHE A 280 -25.34 1.65 -8.40
N ASP A 281 -25.55 1.14 -7.18
CA ASP A 281 -24.71 1.47 -6.04
C ASP A 281 -23.28 0.93 -6.26
N CYS A 282 -22.30 1.82 -6.25
CA CYS A 282 -20.87 1.50 -6.42
C CYS A 282 -20.16 1.27 -5.07
N ALA A 283 -18.87 0.97 -5.13
CA ALA A 283 -18.01 0.82 -3.95
C ALA A 283 -17.89 2.11 -3.13
N ASN A 284 -18.02 3.27 -3.79
CA ASN A 284 -17.94 4.60 -3.20
C ASN A 284 -19.08 5.48 -3.70
N PRO A 285 -19.41 6.58 -2.98
CA PRO A 285 -20.28 7.61 -3.50
C PRO A 285 -19.79 8.13 -4.85
N CYS A 286 -20.71 8.26 -5.81
CA CYS A 286 -20.39 8.70 -7.17
C CYS A 286 -20.66 10.20 -7.33
N GLY A 287 -19.68 10.93 -7.85
CA GLY A 287 -19.81 12.38 -8.06
C GLY A 287 -19.86 13.21 -6.79
N ARG A 288 -20.15 14.50 -6.94
CA ARG A 288 -20.19 15.48 -5.83
C ARG A 288 -21.48 15.39 -5.01
N ILE A 289 -22.58 15.02 -5.66
CA ILE A 289 -23.92 15.01 -5.04
C ILE A 289 -24.38 13.61 -4.63
N GLY A 290 -23.69 12.56 -5.08
CA GLY A 290 -24.06 11.18 -4.78
C GLY A 290 -23.84 10.86 -3.31
N LYS A 291 -24.77 10.10 -2.74
CA LYS A 291 -24.79 9.70 -1.33
C LYS A 291 -24.82 8.19 -1.17
N ARG A 292 -25.23 7.45 -2.21
CA ARG A 292 -25.39 6.00 -2.16
C ARG A 292 -24.09 5.28 -2.49
N TYR A 293 -23.84 4.21 -1.74
CA TYR A 293 -22.73 3.29 -1.95
C TYR A 293 -23.02 1.97 -1.24
N LEU A 294 -22.31 0.91 -1.63
CA LEU A 294 -22.44 -0.39 -1.00
C LEU A 294 -21.79 -0.40 0.38
N SER A 295 -22.54 -0.88 1.38
CA SER A 295 -22.02 -0.98 2.75
C SER A 295 -20.89 -2.00 2.88
N VAL A 296 -20.02 -1.79 3.86
CA VAL A 296 -18.94 -2.73 4.27
C VAL A 296 -19.50 -4.14 4.49
N GLU A 297 -20.66 -4.24 5.16
CA GLU A 297 -21.35 -5.51 5.37
C GLU A 297 -21.76 -6.19 4.06
N SER A 298 -22.23 -5.42 3.07
CA SER A 298 -22.60 -5.96 1.76
C SER A 298 -21.40 -6.58 1.03
N HIS A 299 -20.23 -5.93 1.10
CA HIS A 299 -18.98 -6.47 0.55
C HIS A 299 -18.63 -7.81 1.21
N ILE A 300 -18.67 -7.86 2.54
CA ILE A 300 -18.29 -9.06 3.32
C ILE A 300 -19.28 -10.21 3.06
N ARG A 301 -20.58 -9.93 3.00
CA ARG A 301 -21.60 -10.95 2.68
C ARG A 301 -21.45 -11.49 1.27
N MET A 302 -21.08 -10.65 0.30
CA MET A 302 -20.79 -11.11 -1.07
C MET A 302 -19.54 -11.99 -1.10
N MET A 303 -18.48 -11.62 -0.36
CA MET A 303 -17.31 -12.48 -0.18
C MET A 303 -17.70 -13.82 0.45
N ALA A 304 -18.58 -13.81 1.44
CA ALA A 304 -19.03 -15.02 2.13
C ALA A 304 -19.87 -15.92 1.24
N ALA A 305 -20.55 -15.39 0.23
CA ALA A 305 -21.25 -16.20 -0.76
C ALA A 305 -20.28 -16.94 -1.72
N SER A 306 -19.09 -16.38 -1.98
CA SER A 306 -18.11 -16.93 -2.94
C SER A 306 -17.03 -17.81 -2.27
N GLN A 307 -16.46 -17.36 -1.15
CA GLN A 307 -15.31 -18.01 -0.48
C GLN A 307 -15.50 -19.49 -0.06
N PRO A 308 -16.71 -19.97 0.27
CA PRO A 308 -16.98 -21.38 0.54
C PRO A 308 -16.67 -22.30 -0.63
N PHE A 309 -16.62 -21.77 -1.85
CA PHE A 309 -16.49 -22.55 -3.08
C PHE A 309 -15.15 -22.46 -3.75
N ILE A 310 -14.27 -21.56 -3.31
CA ILE A 310 -12.91 -21.45 -3.83
C ILE A 310 -11.97 -22.27 -2.96
N SER A 311 -10.95 -22.85 -3.57
CA SER A 311 -9.96 -23.66 -2.84
C SER A 311 -8.91 -22.78 -2.14
N GLY A 312 -8.43 -21.74 -2.81
CA GLY A 312 -7.62 -20.66 -2.24
C GLY A 312 -8.44 -19.61 -1.49
N ALA A 313 -7.99 -18.34 -1.56
CA ALA A 313 -8.67 -17.19 -0.97
C ALA A 313 -9.08 -16.16 -2.05
N ILE A 314 -9.60 -15.01 -1.62
CA ILE A 314 -9.95 -13.86 -2.47
C ILE A 314 -9.08 -12.68 -2.07
N SER A 315 -8.50 -12.01 -3.07
CA SER A 315 -7.79 -10.73 -2.94
C SER A 315 -8.72 -9.57 -3.31
N LYS A 316 -9.82 -9.43 -2.56
CA LYS A 316 -10.81 -8.36 -2.72
C LYS A 316 -10.68 -7.38 -1.56
N THR A 317 -10.62 -6.10 -1.92
CA THR A 317 -10.61 -5.00 -0.95
C THR A 317 -12.04 -4.61 -0.57
N VAL A 318 -12.26 -4.37 0.73
CA VAL A 318 -13.46 -3.74 1.28
C VAL A 318 -13.12 -2.28 1.55
N ASN A 319 -13.72 -1.39 0.77
CA ASN A 319 -13.52 0.05 0.91
C ASN A 319 -14.38 0.59 2.06
N MET A 320 -13.78 1.46 2.86
CA MET A 320 -14.43 2.17 3.96
C MET A 320 -14.22 3.67 3.77
N PRO A 321 -15.20 4.51 4.10
CA PRO A 321 -15.06 5.96 3.99
C PRO A 321 -13.98 6.48 4.95
N ASN A 322 -13.43 7.67 4.68
CA ASN A 322 -12.41 8.29 5.53
C ASN A 322 -12.88 8.45 7.00
N SER A 323 -14.18 8.69 7.18
CA SER A 323 -14.83 8.82 8.49
C SER A 323 -14.95 7.51 9.28
N ALA A 324 -14.55 6.36 8.71
CA ALA A 324 -14.68 5.07 9.36
C ALA A 324 -13.81 4.96 10.64
N THR A 325 -14.45 4.52 11.71
CA THR A 325 -13.91 4.35 13.05
C THR A 325 -13.13 3.05 13.21
N VAL A 326 -12.36 2.94 14.30
CA VAL A 326 -11.64 1.71 14.64
C VAL A 326 -12.61 0.58 14.97
N GLU A 327 -13.73 0.92 15.61
CA GLU A 327 -14.80 0.00 15.97
C GLU A 327 -15.45 -0.61 14.72
N GLU A 328 -15.75 0.20 13.70
CA GLU A 328 -16.30 -0.29 12.42
C GLU A 328 -15.31 -1.22 11.70
N CYS A 329 -14.00 -0.92 11.75
CA CYS A 329 -12.96 -1.82 11.24
C CYS A 329 -12.94 -3.14 12.01
N ASN A 330 -13.05 -3.10 13.34
CA ASN A 330 -13.11 -4.30 14.17
C ASN A 330 -14.33 -5.15 13.84
N GLU A 331 -15.51 -4.52 13.72
CA GLU A 331 -16.75 -5.19 13.36
C GLU A 331 -16.67 -5.87 11.99
N ALA A 332 -16.02 -5.25 11.02
CA ALA A 332 -15.77 -5.83 9.70
C ALA A 332 -14.92 -7.11 9.77
N TYR A 333 -13.84 -7.12 10.55
CA TYR A 333 -13.04 -8.32 10.79
C TYR A 333 -13.83 -9.40 11.54
N MET A 334 -14.57 -9.02 12.58
CA MET A 334 -15.37 -9.95 13.38
C MET A 334 -16.50 -10.58 12.57
N LEU A 335 -17.17 -9.82 11.70
CA LEU A 335 -18.17 -10.33 10.78
C LEU A 335 -17.54 -11.32 9.78
N SER A 336 -16.39 -10.97 9.22
CA SER A 336 -15.65 -11.82 8.28
C SER A 336 -15.27 -13.17 8.91
N TRP A 337 -14.76 -13.14 10.14
CA TRP A 337 -14.42 -14.33 10.91
C TRP A 337 -15.65 -15.20 11.20
N ARG A 338 -16.76 -14.59 11.66
CA ARG A 338 -18.02 -15.30 11.95
C ARG A 338 -18.61 -15.97 10.71
N LEU A 339 -18.37 -15.42 9.53
CA LEU A 339 -18.83 -15.97 8.24
C LEU A 339 -17.85 -16.98 7.63
N GLY A 340 -16.72 -17.26 8.29
CA GLY A 340 -15.73 -18.24 7.82
C GLY A 340 -14.92 -17.77 6.62
N LEU A 341 -14.71 -16.46 6.45
CA LEU A 341 -13.85 -15.94 5.39
C LEU A 341 -12.39 -16.31 5.67
N LYS A 342 -11.69 -16.77 4.62
CA LYS A 342 -10.27 -17.11 4.62
C LYS A 342 -9.37 -15.87 4.53
N ALA A 343 -9.85 -14.81 3.86
CA ALA A 343 -9.14 -13.55 3.68
C ALA A 343 -10.11 -12.36 3.70
N ASN A 344 -9.67 -11.27 4.31
CA ASN A 344 -10.32 -9.96 4.32
C ASN A 344 -9.24 -8.87 4.22
N ALA A 345 -9.36 -7.98 3.25
CA ALA A 345 -8.50 -6.82 3.10
C ALA A 345 -9.36 -5.55 3.24
N LEU A 346 -9.11 -4.75 4.28
CA LEU A 346 -9.78 -3.47 4.48
C LEU A 346 -8.93 -2.33 3.92
N TYR A 347 -9.59 -1.38 3.27
CA TYR A 347 -8.99 -0.10 2.89
C TYR A 347 -9.88 1.03 3.35
N ARG A 348 -9.37 1.87 4.24
CA ARG A 348 -10.04 3.10 4.66
C ARG A 348 -9.51 4.25 3.81
N ASP A 349 -10.42 4.96 3.16
CA ASP A 349 -10.11 6.09 2.31
C ASP A 349 -9.26 7.16 3.03
N GLY A 350 -8.33 7.77 2.31
CA GLY A 350 -7.32 8.68 2.86
C GLY A 350 -6.21 8.01 3.67
N SER A 351 -6.21 6.67 3.83
CA SER A 351 -5.12 5.96 4.54
C SER A 351 -3.89 5.68 3.67
N LYS A 352 -3.90 6.11 2.39
CA LYS A 352 -2.74 6.08 1.48
C LYS A 352 -2.61 7.44 0.79
N LEU A 353 -1.38 7.95 0.71
CA LEU A 353 -1.04 9.26 0.13
C LEU A 353 -1.16 9.33 -1.41
N SER A 354 -1.25 8.18 -2.10
CA SER A 354 -1.51 8.15 -3.55
C SER A 354 -2.50 7.05 -3.88
N GLN A 355 -3.56 7.42 -4.60
CA GLN A 355 -4.63 6.52 -5.02
C GLN A 355 -4.60 6.39 -6.57
N PRO A 356 -4.53 5.17 -7.12
CA PRO A 356 -4.54 4.98 -8.58
C PRO A 356 -5.92 5.26 -9.21
N LEU A 357 -6.98 5.25 -8.41
CA LEU A 357 -8.36 5.58 -8.79
C LEU A 357 -8.92 6.49 -7.70
N SER A 358 -9.55 7.60 -8.09
CA SER A 358 -10.27 8.50 -7.19
C SER A 358 -11.70 8.69 -7.68
N SER A 359 -12.68 8.70 -6.77
CA SER A 359 -14.09 8.98 -7.07
C SER A 359 -14.36 10.47 -7.25
N SER A 360 -13.42 11.33 -6.84
CA SER A 360 -13.41 12.78 -7.05
C SER A 360 -12.05 13.22 -7.59
N VAL A 361 -12.02 14.18 -8.51
CA VAL A 361 -10.76 14.71 -9.06
C VAL A 361 -10.07 15.67 -8.06
N LEU A 362 -10.74 15.97 -6.94
CA LEU A 362 -10.40 17.05 -6.01
C LEU A 362 -9.52 16.53 -4.87
N GLU A 363 -8.29 16.14 -5.20
CA GLU A 363 -7.20 16.05 -4.21
C GLU A 363 -5.97 16.81 -4.75
N SER A 364 -6.12 18.13 -4.89
CA SER A 364 -4.98 19.04 -4.80
C SER A 364 -5.33 20.46 -4.33
N ASP A 365 -6.56 20.96 -4.56
CA ASP A 365 -6.88 22.38 -4.26
C ASP A 365 -8.11 22.64 -3.35
N ASP A 366 -8.91 21.64 -3.00
CA ASP A 366 -10.17 21.84 -2.24
C ASP A 366 -10.03 21.87 -0.71
N LEU A 367 -8.82 21.69 -0.17
CA LEU A 367 -8.58 21.87 1.28
C LEU A 367 -8.72 23.34 1.73
N VAL A 368 -8.97 24.28 0.82
CA VAL A 368 -9.02 25.71 1.09
C VAL A 368 -10.45 26.29 1.06
N GLU A 369 -11.38 25.71 0.31
CA GLU A 369 -12.75 26.25 0.19
C GLU A 369 -13.64 25.96 1.42
N ASP A 370 -13.42 24.83 2.11
CA ASP A 370 -14.14 24.49 3.34
C ASP A 370 -13.76 25.36 4.56
N VAL A 371 -12.74 26.23 4.44
CA VAL A 371 -12.32 27.12 5.53
C VAL A 371 -13.17 28.39 5.59
N GLN A 372 -13.72 28.83 4.45
CA GLN A 372 -14.41 30.13 4.36
C GLN A 372 -15.87 30.07 4.84
N SER A 373 -16.53 28.91 4.71
CA SER A 373 -17.90 28.69 5.20
C SER A 373 -18.00 28.51 6.73
N ILE A 374 -16.87 28.26 7.41
CA ILE A 374 -16.80 28.04 8.87
C ILE A 374 -16.56 29.34 9.65
N THR A 375 -16.16 30.43 8.97
CA THR A 375 -15.87 31.71 9.63
C THR A 375 -17.11 32.40 10.22
N GLU A 376 -18.30 32.13 9.69
CA GLU A 376 -19.54 32.85 10.02
C GLU A 376 -20.51 32.10 10.97
N ALA A 377 -20.17 30.88 11.41
CA ALA A 377 -21.03 30.11 12.32
C ALA A 377 -20.84 30.45 13.82
N PRO A 378 -21.90 30.32 14.66
CA PRO A 378 -21.85 30.63 16.09
C PRO A 378 -20.81 29.80 16.86
N ALA A 379 -20.21 30.41 17.89
CA ALA A 379 -19.10 29.87 18.69
C ALA A 379 -19.34 28.47 19.32
N ALA A 380 -20.59 28.03 19.45
CA ALA A 380 -20.94 26.70 19.93
C ALA A 380 -20.56 25.57 18.95
N VAL A 381 -20.51 25.86 17.64
CA VAL A 381 -20.05 24.91 16.61
C VAL A 381 -18.52 24.84 16.58
N LYS A 382 -17.84 25.98 16.79
CA LYS A 382 -16.36 26.05 16.90
C LYS A 382 -15.81 25.19 18.04
N ALA A 383 -16.50 25.11 19.17
CA ALA A 383 -16.05 24.31 20.31
C ALA A 383 -16.11 22.79 20.08
N LYS A 384 -16.99 22.31 19.18
CA LYS A 384 -17.12 20.88 18.85
C LYS A 384 -16.07 20.44 17.82
N VAL A 385 -15.76 21.30 16.84
CA VAL A 385 -14.80 21.01 15.76
C VAL A 385 -13.34 21.09 16.25
N ILE A 386 -13.05 21.91 17.26
CA ILE A 386 -11.68 22.06 17.82
C ILE A 386 -11.28 20.85 18.69
N ALA A 387 -12.24 20.03 19.14
CA ALA A 387 -11.94 18.84 19.95
C ALA A 387 -11.51 17.61 19.11
N GLU A 388 -11.81 17.58 17.81
CA GLU A 388 -11.55 16.42 16.92
C GLU A 388 -10.30 16.55 16.04
N ARG A 389 -9.60 17.69 16.05
CA ARG A 389 -8.37 17.89 15.25
C ARG A 389 -7.19 18.33 16.12
N VAL A 390 -6.59 17.36 16.81
CA VAL A 390 -5.21 17.48 17.28
C VAL A 390 -4.38 16.38 16.63
N VAL A 391 -3.92 16.65 15.41
CA VAL A 391 -2.67 16.08 14.88
C VAL A 391 -1.90 17.24 14.23
N GLU A 392 -0.72 17.43 14.78
CA GLU A 392 0.37 18.38 14.52
C GLU A 392 0.19 19.43 13.42
N ARG A 393 -0.08 20.65 13.88
CA ARG A 393 0.14 21.89 13.13
C ARG A 393 1.65 22.10 13.02
N ILE A 394 2.25 21.84 11.85
CA ILE A 394 3.64 22.22 11.57
C ILE A 394 3.71 23.75 11.59
N ILE A 395 4.21 24.30 12.69
CA ILE A 395 4.57 25.70 12.80
C ILE A 395 5.78 25.88 11.89
N ILE A 396 5.63 26.61 10.78
CA ILE A 396 6.77 27.11 10.00
C ILE A 396 7.57 28.01 10.95
N GLY A 397 8.60 27.43 11.57
CA GLY A 397 9.40 28.09 12.60
C GLY A 397 10.35 29.11 12.00
N GLN A 398 10.75 30.09 12.81
CA GLN A 398 11.92 30.91 12.46
C GLN A 398 13.15 30.01 12.30
N ARG A 399 13.98 30.29 11.28
CA ARG A 399 15.19 29.51 10.98
C ARG A 399 16.08 29.34 12.22
N GLN A 400 16.27 28.09 12.66
CA GLN A 400 17.16 27.75 13.76
C GLN A 400 18.55 27.42 13.21
N ARG A 401 19.52 28.32 13.42
CA ARG A 401 20.90 28.08 12.98
C ARG A 401 21.57 27.03 13.87
N PRO A 402 22.30 26.07 13.29
CA PRO A 402 23.04 25.09 14.06
C PRO A 402 24.24 25.74 14.79
N PRO A 403 24.75 25.15 15.88
CA PRO A 403 25.93 25.63 16.58
C PRO A 403 27.18 25.66 15.70
N ASP A 404 28.08 26.61 15.97
CA ASP A 404 29.37 26.74 15.28
C ASP A 404 30.23 25.48 15.41
N ARG A 405 30.15 24.80 16.56
CA ARG A 405 30.74 23.48 16.79
C ARG A 405 29.62 22.49 17.08
N ARG A 406 29.46 21.49 16.20
CA ARG A 406 28.36 20.51 16.25
C ARG A 406 28.85 19.08 16.15
N LYS A 407 28.02 18.17 16.65
CA LYS A 407 28.20 16.72 16.49
C LYS A 407 27.69 16.31 15.11
N GLY A 408 28.13 15.15 14.66
CA GLY A 408 27.75 14.58 13.37
C GLY A 408 28.59 13.36 13.06
N TYR A 409 28.33 12.70 11.94
CA TYR A 409 29.16 11.60 11.46
C TYR A 409 29.50 11.77 10.00
N THR A 410 30.50 11.02 9.54
CA THR A 410 30.85 10.91 8.13
C THR A 410 30.78 9.46 7.72
N GLN A 411 29.87 9.15 6.80
CA GLN A 411 29.73 7.84 6.20
C GLN A 411 30.28 7.87 4.78
N LYS A 412 31.22 6.98 4.51
CA LYS A 412 31.72 6.72 3.16
C LYS A 412 31.01 5.49 2.62
N ALA A 413 30.44 5.59 1.42
CA ALA A 413 29.85 4.46 0.71
C ALA A 413 30.23 4.50 -0.78
N ILE A 414 30.07 3.37 -1.45
CA ILE A 414 30.17 3.26 -2.89
C ILE A 414 28.84 2.73 -3.39
N VAL A 415 28.08 3.53 -4.15
CA VAL A 415 26.77 3.18 -4.70
C VAL A 415 26.91 3.01 -6.21
N GLY A 416 26.63 1.81 -6.73
CA GLY A 416 26.73 1.55 -8.18
C GLY A 416 28.13 1.77 -8.76
N GLY A 417 29.19 1.66 -7.94
CA GLY A 417 30.57 1.95 -8.32
C GLY A 417 31.03 3.40 -8.06
N HIS A 418 30.14 4.29 -7.63
CA HIS A 418 30.42 5.71 -7.40
C HIS A 418 30.63 6.01 -5.91
N LYS A 419 31.70 6.72 -5.56
CA LYS A 419 32.04 7.04 -4.16
C LYS A 419 31.22 8.23 -3.66
N VAL A 420 30.46 8.02 -2.59
CA VAL A 420 29.64 9.02 -1.91
C VAL A 420 30.11 9.16 -0.46
N TYR A 421 30.23 10.40 -0.02
CA TYR A 421 30.52 10.76 1.37
C TYR A 421 29.34 11.58 1.91
N LEU A 422 28.59 11.00 2.84
CA LEU A 422 27.53 11.68 3.58
C LEU A 422 28.13 12.21 4.88
N ARG A 423 28.04 13.51 5.12
CA ARG A 423 28.33 14.09 6.43
C ARG A 423 27.08 14.71 7.03
N THR A 424 26.88 14.56 8.32
CA THR A 424 25.75 15.14 9.04
C THR A 424 26.21 16.19 10.05
N GLY A 425 25.32 17.12 10.36
CA GLY A 425 25.46 18.04 11.49
C GLY A 425 24.22 17.97 12.38
N GLU A 426 24.40 17.93 13.69
CA GLU A 426 23.33 17.77 14.67
C GLU A 426 23.16 19.04 15.52
N TYR A 427 21.93 19.28 15.98
CA TYR A 427 21.63 20.18 17.09
C TYR A 427 22.10 19.58 18.42
N GLU A 428 22.11 20.38 19.50
CA GLU A 428 22.53 19.89 20.83
C GLU A 428 21.61 18.79 21.39
N ASP A 429 20.34 18.75 20.95
CA ASP A 429 19.36 17.73 21.29
C ASP A 429 19.52 16.41 20.48
N GLY A 430 20.45 16.39 19.52
CA GLY A 430 20.73 15.25 18.65
C GLY A 430 19.88 15.17 17.39
N LYS A 431 18.97 16.13 17.14
CA LYS A 431 18.24 16.22 15.87
C LYS A 431 19.15 16.58 14.72
N LEU A 432 18.86 16.06 13.53
CA LEU A 432 19.59 16.38 12.31
C LEU A 432 19.33 17.83 11.89
N SER A 433 20.41 18.60 11.69
CA SER A 433 20.37 20.01 11.30
C SER A 433 20.83 20.26 9.87
N GLU A 434 21.84 19.51 9.41
CA GLU A 434 22.47 19.70 8.11
C GLU A 434 22.99 18.37 7.55
N ILE A 435 23.01 18.29 6.22
CA ILE A 435 23.64 17.20 5.48
C ILE A 435 24.59 17.76 4.42
N PHE A 436 25.68 17.05 4.18
CA PHE A 436 26.64 17.35 3.13
C PHE A 436 26.89 16.09 2.30
N ILE A 437 26.91 16.26 0.97
CA ILE A 437 27.11 15.18 0.02
C ILE A 437 28.34 15.49 -0.82
N ASP A 438 29.38 14.70 -0.65
CA ASP A 438 30.62 14.80 -1.43
C ASP A 438 30.77 13.58 -2.34
N MET A 439 31.10 13.83 -3.61
CA MET A 439 31.33 12.79 -4.61
C MET A 439 32.63 13.02 -5.37
N HIS A 440 33.34 11.93 -5.67
CA HIS A 440 34.60 11.96 -6.42
C HIS A 440 34.47 11.20 -7.74
N LYS A 441 34.93 11.83 -8.83
CA LYS A 441 34.95 11.33 -10.22
C LYS A 441 33.67 11.53 -11.05
N GLU A 442 32.70 12.30 -10.55
CA GLU A 442 31.55 12.73 -11.35
C GLU A 442 31.79 14.03 -12.10
N GLY A 443 31.01 14.25 -13.17
CA GLY A 443 30.99 15.51 -13.89
C GLY A 443 30.70 16.69 -12.96
N ALA A 444 31.32 17.85 -13.23
CA ALA A 444 31.20 19.05 -12.39
C ALA A 444 29.74 19.48 -12.18
N ALA A 445 28.87 19.29 -13.18
CA ALA A 445 27.45 19.59 -13.09
C ALA A 445 26.72 18.74 -12.04
N PHE A 446 26.97 17.43 -12.02
CA PHE A 446 26.31 16.51 -11.09
C PHE A 446 26.76 16.76 -9.65
N ARG A 447 28.06 17.02 -9.45
CA ARG A 447 28.61 17.40 -8.14
C ARG A 447 28.00 18.70 -7.61
N SER A 448 27.88 19.73 -8.46
CA SER A 448 27.26 21.00 -8.08
C SER A 448 25.77 20.84 -7.74
N LEU A 449 25.05 20.00 -8.49
CA LEU A 449 23.65 19.71 -8.23
C LEU A 449 23.46 19.02 -6.87
N MET A 450 24.25 17.98 -6.57
CA MET A 450 24.17 17.28 -5.28
C MET A 450 24.54 18.18 -4.10
N ASN A 451 25.52 19.07 -4.28
CA ASN A 451 25.87 20.04 -3.26
C ASN A 451 24.74 21.06 -3.02
N ASN A 452 24.13 21.60 -4.09
CA ASN A 452 23.00 22.53 -3.98
C ASN A 452 21.77 21.85 -3.35
N PHE A 453 21.54 20.58 -3.69
CA PHE A 453 20.49 19.77 -3.08
C PHE A 453 20.72 19.59 -1.57
N ALA A 454 21.92 19.21 -1.16
CA ALA A 454 22.27 19.08 0.26
C ALA A 454 22.09 20.40 1.04
N ILE A 455 22.42 21.54 0.42
CA ILE A 455 22.18 22.87 0.99
C ILE A 455 20.68 23.14 1.14
N ALA A 456 19.86 22.83 0.13
CA ALA A 456 18.41 23.05 0.20
C ALA A 456 17.75 22.25 1.32
N ILE A 457 18.10 20.96 1.45
CA ILE A 457 17.60 20.09 2.54
C ILE A 457 18.06 20.62 3.90
N SER A 458 19.33 21.02 4.03
CA SER A 458 19.86 21.59 5.27
C SER A 458 19.14 22.87 5.68
N ILE A 459 18.83 23.76 4.73
CA ILE A 459 18.06 24.97 5.01
C ILE A 459 16.66 24.61 5.51
N ALA A 460 16.01 23.66 4.85
CA ALA A 460 14.64 23.30 5.20
C ALA A 460 14.53 22.57 6.55
N LEU A 461 15.49 21.69 6.88
CA LEU A 461 15.62 21.13 8.24
C LEU A 461 15.76 22.24 9.29
N GLN A 462 16.52 23.30 8.98
CA GLN A 462 16.65 24.48 9.87
C GLN A 462 15.37 25.31 10.00
N TYR A 463 14.43 25.21 9.06
CA TYR A 463 13.09 25.81 9.17
C TYR A 463 12.07 24.89 9.85
N GLY A 464 12.51 23.71 10.32
CA GLY A 464 11.67 22.78 11.06
C GLY A 464 10.89 21.81 10.18
N VAL A 465 11.28 21.62 8.91
CA VAL A 465 10.72 20.53 8.10
C VAL A 465 11.18 19.19 8.69
N PRO A 466 10.25 18.27 9.02
CA PRO A 466 10.61 16.97 9.58
C PRO A 466 11.41 16.13 8.59
N LEU A 467 12.34 15.32 9.10
CA LEU A 467 13.21 14.46 8.28
C LEU A 467 12.39 13.36 7.58
N GLU A 468 11.33 12.90 8.23
CA GLU A 468 10.37 11.90 7.80
C GLU A 468 9.83 12.21 6.39
N GLU A 469 9.40 13.46 6.15
CA GLU A 469 8.89 13.92 4.86
C GLU A 469 9.90 13.75 3.72
N TYR A 470 11.19 13.97 4.03
CA TYR A 470 12.25 13.77 3.05
C TYR A 470 12.58 12.31 2.82
N VAL A 471 12.53 11.49 3.86
CA VAL A 471 12.70 10.05 3.71
C VAL A 471 11.59 9.50 2.83
N ASP A 472 10.34 9.88 3.08
CA ASP A 472 9.21 9.40 2.31
C ASP A 472 9.25 9.90 0.85
N SER A 473 9.71 11.14 0.63
CA SER A 473 9.81 11.72 -0.72
C SER A 473 10.94 11.14 -1.58
N PHE A 474 12.09 10.81 -0.98
CA PHE A 474 13.32 10.50 -1.74
C PHE A 474 13.73 9.02 -1.70
N THR A 475 13.16 8.21 -0.81
CA THR A 475 13.35 6.75 -0.88
C THR A 475 12.70 6.18 -2.13
N PHE A 476 13.30 5.12 -2.69
CA PHE A 476 12.91 4.45 -3.93
C PHE A 476 12.94 5.29 -5.22
N THR A 477 13.41 6.54 -5.15
CA THR A 477 13.70 7.33 -6.35
C THR A 477 14.75 6.62 -7.21
N ARG A 478 14.53 6.58 -8.53
CA ARG A 478 15.35 5.79 -9.48
C ARG A 478 16.07 6.70 -10.47
N PHE A 479 17.39 6.74 -10.37
CA PHE A 479 18.28 7.33 -11.37
C PHE A 479 19.73 6.89 -11.11
N GLU A 480 20.58 6.98 -12.14
CA GLU A 480 22.00 6.64 -12.01
C GLU A 480 22.77 7.75 -11.26
N PRO A 481 23.71 7.41 -10.37
CA PRO A 481 24.20 6.06 -10.03
C PRO A 481 23.24 5.21 -9.19
N SER A 482 23.02 3.96 -9.61
CA SER A 482 22.23 2.95 -8.91
C SER A 482 22.97 1.60 -8.85
N GLY A 483 22.65 0.76 -7.87
CA GLY A 483 23.21 -0.59 -7.76
C GLY A 483 23.75 -0.93 -6.37
N PRO A 484 24.72 -1.85 -6.27
CA PRO A 484 25.22 -2.34 -4.99
C PRO A 484 25.91 -1.24 -4.20
N VAL A 485 25.70 -1.28 -2.89
CA VAL A 485 26.24 -0.36 -1.90
C VAL A 485 27.32 -1.08 -1.10
N THR A 486 28.53 -0.55 -1.11
CA THR A 486 29.64 -1.05 -0.27
C THR A 486 30.15 0.04 0.67
N GLY A 487 30.57 -0.35 1.86
CA GLY A 487 31.01 0.58 2.91
C GLY A 487 29.90 1.04 3.87
N ASN A 488 28.66 0.53 3.72
CA ASN A 488 27.58 0.70 4.68
C ASN A 488 27.13 -0.67 5.21
N ASP A 489 26.91 -0.76 6.52
CA ASP A 489 26.63 -2.05 7.17
C ASP A 489 25.16 -2.48 7.02
N SER A 490 24.23 -1.52 6.92
CA SER A 490 22.78 -1.76 6.91
C SER A 490 22.17 -1.77 5.51
N ILE A 491 22.68 -0.95 4.58
CA ILE A 491 22.11 -0.79 3.23
C ILE A 491 23.09 -1.40 2.21
N LYS A 492 22.66 -2.44 1.50
CA LYS A 492 23.49 -3.21 0.55
C LYS A 492 23.16 -2.96 -0.92
N MET A 493 21.97 -2.42 -1.21
CA MET A 493 21.52 -2.05 -2.56
C MET A 493 20.76 -0.72 -2.49
N ALA A 494 20.88 0.11 -3.52
CA ALA A 494 20.12 1.36 -3.64
C ALA A 494 19.74 1.66 -5.10
N THR A 495 18.56 2.24 -5.30
CA THR A 495 18.04 2.58 -6.64
C THR A 495 18.49 3.96 -7.13
N SER A 496 19.09 4.76 -6.26
CA SER A 496 19.80 6.00 -6.56
C SER A 496 20.68 6.40 -5.38
N ILE A 497 21.49 7.44 -5.54
CA ILE A 497 22.26 8.05 -4.44
C ILE A 497 21.34 8.68 -3.39
N LEU A 498 20.24 9.32 -3.81
CA LEU A 498 19.30 9.93 -2.87
C LEU A 498 18.55 8.87 -2.08
N ASP A 499 18.12 7.79 -2.74
CA ASP A 499 17.55 6.61 -2.07
C ASP A 499 18.50 6.07 -0.99
N TYR A 500 19.79 5.90 -1.31
CA TYR A 500 20.79 5.49 -0.34
C TYR A 500 20.88 6.46 0.86
N ILE A 501 21.03 7.76 0.60
CA ILE A 501 21.24 8.77 1.64
C ILE A 501 20.04 8.85 2.59
N PHE A 502 18.81 8.88 2.07
CA PHE A 502 17.64 9.05 2.91
C PHE A 502 17.27 7.77 3.66
N ARG A 503 17.53 6.58 3.12
CA ARG A 503 17.47 5.35 3.92
C ARG A 503 18.51 5.35 5.05
N GLU A 504 19.72 5.82 4.76
CA GLU A 504 20.78 5.91 5.77
C GLU A 504 20.42 6.91 6.88
N LEU A 505 19.85 8.06 6.54
CA LEU A 505 19.37 9.02 7.54
C LEU A 505 18.17 8.46 8.33
N ALA A 506 17.25 7.75 7.69
CA ALA A 506 16.11 7.11 8.34
C ALA A 506 16.54 6.06 9.37
N VAL A 507 17.48 5.19 9.01
CA VAL A 507 18.03 4.18 9.93
C VAL A 507 18.81 4.86 11.06
N SER A 508 19.54 5.95 10.79
CA SER A 508 20.37 6.64 11.80
C SER A 508 19.59 7.47 12.81
N TYR A 509 18.58 8.21 12.35
CA TYR A 509 17.92 9.23 13.16
C TYR A 509 16.47 8.88 13.51
N LEU A 510 15.81 8.05 12.71
CA LEU A 510 14.39 7.70 12.89
C LEU A 510 14.18 6.27 13.39
N GLY A 511 15.22 5.43 13.42
CA GLY A 511 15.11 4.03 13.83
C GLY A 511 14.28 3.17 12.87
N ARG A 512 14.07 3.61 11.62
CA ARG A 512 13.34 2.88 10.56
C ARG A 512 14.18 1.72 10.01
N ASN A 513 14.31 0.65 10.79
CA ASN A 513 15.07 -0.55 10.44
C ASN A 513 14.42 -1.36 9.30
N ASP A 514 13.15 -1.12 9.00
CA ASP A 514 12.41 -1.68 7.85
C ASP A 514 13.02 -1.26 6.49
N LEU A 515 13.75 -0.15 6.45
CA LEU A 515 14.46 0.33 5.26
C LEU A 515 15.88 -0.24 5.14
N ALA A 516 16.37 -0.95 6.16
CA ALA A 516 17.65 -1.65 6.13
C ALA A 516 17.51 -3.01 5.43
N HIS A 517 18.58 -3.46 4.78
CA HIS A 517 18.65 -4.82 4.23
C HIS A 517 19.19 -5.83 5.24
N VAL A 518 19.85 -5.35 6.30
CA VAL A 518 20.37 -6.16 7.41
C VAL A 518 19.93 -5.48 8.70
N VAL A 519 19.15 -6.20 9.52
CA VAL A 519 18.63 -5.70 10.80
C VAL A 519 19.65 -6.05 11.90
N PRO A 520 19.83 -5.23 12.97
CA PRO A 520 20.79 -5.53 14.03
C PRO A 520 20.65 -6.93 14.67
N GLU A 521 19.44 -7.49 14.68
CA GLU A 521 19.11 -8.85 15.16
C GLU A 521 19.70 -9.97 14.29
N ASP A 522 20.02 -9.71 13.01
CA ASP A 522 20.65 -10.68 12.10
C ASP A 522 22.14 -10.93 12.43
N LEU A 523 22.74 -10.09 13.27
CA LEU A 523 24.15 -10.18 13.68
C LEU A 523 24.36 -10.99 14.97
N ALA A 524 23.29 -11.37 15.66
CA ALA A 524 23.34 -12.19 16.87
C ALA A 524 23.44 -13.69 16.50
N PRO A 525 24.27 -14.48 17.20
CA PRO A 525 24.48 -15.90 16.90
C PRO A 525 23.27 -16.83 17.15
N ASP A 526 22.15 -16.31 17.64
CA ASP A 526 21.04 -17.07 18.23
C ASP A 526 19.63 -16.60 17.77
N SER A 527 19.50 -15.84 16.68
CA SER A 527 18.19 -15.39 16.17
C SER A 527 17.42 -16.48 15.39
N ILE A 528 16.57 -17.22 16.08
CA ILE A 528 15.32 -17.78 15.53
C ILE A 528 14.18 -16.82 15.94
N GLY A 529 13.34 -16.47 14.97
CA GLY A 529 12.28 -15.46 15.11
C GLY A 529 11.45 -15.61 16.39
N THR A 530 11.38 -14.52 17.15
CA THR A 530 10.47 -14.35 18.28
C THR A 530 9.39 -13.35 17.88
N GLY A 531 8.14 -13.66 18.23
CA GLY A 531 6.94 -12.96 17.78
C GLY A 531 6.79 -11.55 18.36
N GLU A 532 5.72 -10.88 17.90
CA GLU A 532 5.31 -9.53 18.26
C GLU A 532 5.08 -9.37 19.77
N ASP A 533 6.13 -8.99 20.48
CA ASP A 533 6.08 -8.21 21.72
C ASP A 533 7.46 -7.58 21.91
N GLU A 534 7.64 -6.34 21.45
CA GLU A 534 8.46 -5.31 22.12
C GLU A 534 8.52 -4.01 21.26
N GLY A 535 7.56 -3.13 21.52
CA GLY A 535 7.77 -1.68 21.38
C GLY A 535 8.20 -1.11 22.72
N LEU A 536 9.18 -0.18 22.68
CA LEU A 536 9.80 0.59 23.78
C LEU A 536 11.05 -0.03 24.42
N PHE A 537 12.21 0.20 23.77
CA PHE A 537 13.48 0.30 24.49
C PHE A 537 13.44 1.51 25.44
N THR A 538 13.32 1.27 26.75
CA THR A 538 13.62 2.28 27.76
C THR A 538 15.13 2.45 27.88
N ALA A 539 15.65 3.62 27.49
CA ALA A 539 17.05 3.96 27.59
C ALA A 539 17.51 3.93 29.05
N GLY A 540 18.46 3.04 29.36
CA GLY A 540 19.13 3.03 30.66
C GLY A 540 20.14 4.18 30.80
N PRO A 541 20.56 4.52 32.03
CA PRO A 541 21.44 5.67 32.33
C PRO A 541 22.83 5.61 31.66
N ALA A 542 23.22 4.47 31.09
CA ALA A 542 24.44 4.32 30.30
C ALA A 542 24.36 5.00 28.92
N MET A 543 23.18 5.09 28.30
CA MET A 543 23.01 5.73 26.98
C MET A 543 23.11 7.26 27.04
N ASP A 544 22.67 7.89 28.13
CA ASP A 544 22.74 9.34 28.28
C ASP A 544 24.19 9.84 28.42
N ALA A 545 25.06 9.05 29.06
CA ALA A 545 26.49 9.33 29.12
C ALA A 545 27.15 9.28 27.73
N VAL A 546 26.75 8.33 26.86
CA VAL A 546 27.30 8.19 25.50
C VAL A 546 26.75 9.27 24.55
N LYS A 547 25.46 9.63 24.65
CA LYS A 547 24.86 10.76 23.91
C LYS A 547 25.55 12.09 24.22
N SER A 548 26.14 12.25 25.40
CA SER A 548 26.90 13.47 25.76
C SER A 548 28.21 13.61 24.97
N VAL A 549 28.83 12.50 24.50
CA VAL A 549 30.17 12.47 23.89
C VAL A 549 30.16 12.16 22.38
N ALA A 550 29.17 11.43 21.86
CA ALA A 550 29.08 11.01 20.45
C ALA A 550 27.75 11.42 19.77
N SER A 551 27.73 11.52 18.44
CA SER A 551 26.55 11.84 17.64
C SER A 551 25.52 10.71 17.66
N GLN A 552 24.22 11.05 17.66
CA GLN A 552 23.16 10.05 17.66
C GLN A 552 23.27 9.12 16.43
N GLY A 553 23.57 9.69 15.26
CA GLY A 553 23.77 8.88 14.04
C GLY A 553 25.03 8.00 14.04
N TYR A 554 26.03 8.27 14.88
CA TYR A 554 27.29 7.50 14.94
C TYR A 554 27.24 6.31 15.89
N VAL A 555 26.43 6.37 16.94
CA VAL A 555 26.42 5.37 18.05
C VAL A 555 25.67 4.08 17.68
N ARG A 556 25.33 3.88 16.41
CA ARG A 556 24.75 2.63 15.89
C ARG A 556 25.50 1.40 16.42
N GLY A 557 24.84 0.60 17.26
CA GLY A 557 25.20 -0.79 17.56
C GLY A 557 26.56 -1.10 18.20
N ASN A 558 27.40 -0.13 18.59
CA ASN A 558 28.72 -0.42 19.17
C ASN A 558 28.68 -0.51 20.71
N PHE A 559 28.56 -1.72 21.24
CA PHE A 559 28.90 -2.02 22.63
C PHE A 559 30.42 -1.85 22.86
N PHE A 560 30.84 -0.67 23.30
CA PHE A 560 32.14 -0.55 23.97
C PHE A 560 32.01 -1.11 25.39
N VAL A 561 32.50 -2.34 25.61
CA VAL A 561 32.75 -2.84 26.97
C VAL A 561 33.90 -2.02 27.56
N ILE A 562 33.59 -0.97 28.32
CA ILE A 562 34.55 -0.32 29.20
C ILE A 562 34.90 -1.33 30.29
N LYS A 563 36.06 -1.99 30.19
CA LYS A 563 36.66 -2.72 31.32
C LYS A 563 37.10 -1.71 32.37
N GLY A 564 36.17 -1.32 33.25
CA GLY A 564 36.44 -0.61 34.50
C GLY A 564 36.58 -1.59 35.65
N ALA A 565 37.80 -1.76 36.15
CA ALA A 565 38.10 -2.54 37.33
C ALA A 565 37.55 -1.87 38.60
N LYS A 566 36.78 -2.62 39.42
CA LYS A 566 37.15 -3.02 40.80
C LYS A 566 35.94 -3.59 41.54
N ASP A 567 36.04 -4.87 41.85
CA ASP A 567 35.65 -5.36 43.17
C ASP A 567 36.42 -4.56 44.24
N GLN A 568 35.68 -3.94 45.16
CA GLN A 568 36.07 -3.88 46.56
C GLN A 568 34.82 -3.57 47.39
N GLY A 569 34.41 -4.58 48.15
CA GLY A 569 33.40 -4.45 49.20
C GLY A 569 33.90 -3.63 50.39
N ASN A 570 32.96 -3.42 51.32
CA ASN A 570 33.18 -2.81 52.63
C ASN A 570 34.43 -3.36 53.35
N ALA A 571 35.41 -2.50 53.65
CA ALA A 571 35.94 -2.22 54.99
C ALA A 571 37.32 -1.52 54.96
N ALA A 572 37.40 -0.41 55.70
CA ALA A 572 38.52 0.19 56.46
C ALA A 572 40.01 0.08 56.03
N MET A 573 40.63 1.28 56.05
CA MET A 573 41.99 1.66 56.50
C MET A 573 43.28 1.33 55.69
N ALA A 574 43.89 2.45 55.25
CA ALA A 574 45.33 2.80 55.27
C ALA A 574 46.32 2.18 54.24
N PRO A 575 47.40 2.91 53.87
CA PRO A 575 48.09 2.79 52.58
C PRO A 575 49.46 2.06 52.67
N ASP A 576 50.00 1.61 51.53
CA ASP A 576 51.36 1.97 51.07
C ASP A 576 51.81 1.28 49.75
N THR A 577 52.45 2.12 48.90
CA THR A 577 53.53 1.95 47.90
C THR A 577 53.68 0.79 46.88
N GLU A 578 53.97 1.23 45.63
CA GLU A 578 54.97 0.73 44.64
C GLU A 578 54.88 -0.72 44.10
N ALA A 579 55.25 -1.11 42.88
CA ALA A 579 55.63 -0.54 41.59
C ALA A 579 55.82 -1.73 40.62
N GLU A 580 55.67 -1.51 39.29
CA GLU A 580 56.34 -2.25 38.17
C GLU A 580 56.15 -3.79 38.03
N ALA A 581 56.26 -4.49 36.89
CA ALA A 581 56.33 -4.23 35.46
C ALA A 581 56.24 -5.60 34.73
N GLN A 582 55.76 -5.56 33.47
CA GLN A 582 56.23 -6.34 32.31
C GLN A 582 56.20 -7.90 32.25
N ALA A 583 55.41 -8.36 31.26
CA ALA A 583 55.82 -9.06 30.03
C ALA A 583 55.91 -10.60 29.94
N THR A 584 55.47 -11.07 28.75
CA THR A 584 55.95 -12.22 27.95
C THR A 584 55.62 -13.65 28.42
N VAL A 585 55.44 -14.70 27.60
CA VAL A 585 55.12 -14.98 26.17
C VAL A 585 55.21 -16.52 26.06
N VAL A 586 54.30 -17.16 25.32
CA VAL A 586 54.42 -18.47 24.61
C VAL A 586 54.60 -19.77 25.42
N GLY A 587 53.87 -20.82 25.00
CA GLY A 587 54.32 -22.20 25.25
C GLY A 587 53.26 -23.29 25.12
N THR A 588 53.12 -23.80 23.90
CA THR A 588 52.35 -24.97 23.44
C THR A 588 52.67 -26.34 24.08
N SER A 589 51.65 -27.22 24.16
CA SER A 589 51.69 -28.70 23.98
C SER A 589 52.34 -29.56 25.08
N THR A 590 51.95 -30.78 25.47
CA THR A 590 50.95 -31.80 25.09
C THR A 590 51.07 -33.01 26.06
N VAL A 591 49.98 -33.80 26.19
CA VAL A 591 49.82 -35.22 26.64
C VAL A 591 50.13 -35.68 28.08
N GLY A 592 49.18 -36.43 28.66
CA GLY A 592 49.46 -37.46 29.68
C GLY A 592 48.25 -37.85 30.54
N ALA A 593 47.50 -38.86 30.12
CA ALA A 593 46.38 -39.43 30.87
C ALA A 593 46.84 -40.37 32.00
N ALA A 594 46.16 -40.34 33.16
CA ALA A 594 46.11 -41.44 34.12
C ALA A 594 44.77 -41.42 34.86
N HIS A 595 44.14 -42.60 34.93
CA HIS A 595 42.78 -42.90 35.38
C HIS A 595 42.84 -43.53 36.81
N VAL A 596 41.87 -43.27 37.71
CA VAL A 596 40.91 -44.21 38.39
C VAL A 596 40.73 -43.74 39.87
N PRO A 597 39.61 -43.91 40.64
CA PRO A 597 38.17 -44.08 40.33
C PRO A 597 37.16 -43.21 41.15
N GLN A 598 35.98 -43.03 40.53
CA GLN A 598 34.57 -43.11 40.99
C GLN A 598 34.08 -42.61 42.36
N THR A 599 33.03 -41.79 42.31
CA THR A 599 31.73 -42.12 42.93
C THR A 599 30.57 -41.53 42.12
N GLU A 600 29.51 -42.32 41.99
CA GLU A 600 28.39 -42.19 41.04
C GLU A 600 27.37 -41.11 41.41
N THR A 601 26.79 -40.43 40.40
CA THR A 601 25.34 -40.15 40.37
C THR A 601 24.88 -39.98 38.92
N ALA A 602 23.81 -40.68 38.56
CA ALA A 602 23.29 -40.86 37.21
C ALA A 602 22.48 -39.66 36.70
N LEU A 603 22.72 -39.24 35.45
CA LEU A 603 21.82 -38.45 34.61
C LEU A 603 21.93 -38.95 33.15
N GLN A 604 20.76 -39.07 32.50
CA GLN A 604 20.51 -39.75 31.23
C GLN A 604 21.12 -39.06 29.99
N GLU A 605 21.47 -39.89 29.00
CA GLU A 605 22.08 -39.57 27.71
C GLU A 605 21.16 -38.78 26.76
N ALA A 606 21.73 -37.75 26.11
CA ALA A 606 21.21 -37.15 24.88
C ALA A 606 21.88 -37.83 23.66
N PRO A 607 21.20 -37.93 22.50
CA PRO A 607 21.76 -38.60 21.33
C PRO A 607 22.94 -37.82 20.75
N ALA A 608 24.06 -38.51 20.52
CA ALA A 608 25.23 -37.96 19.86
C ALA A 608 24.99 -37.81 18.35
N VAL A 609 24.95 -36.58 17.86
CA VAL A 609 24.99 -36.22 16.44
C VAL A 609 26.43 -36.42 15.93
N SER A 610 26.62 -37.07 14.78
CA SER A 610 27.95 -37.31 14.23
C SER A 610 28.67 -36.02 13.84
N SER A 611 30.00 -36.00 13.98
CA SER A 611 30.87 -34.87 13.60
C SER A 611 30.63 -34.38 12.17
N ASP A 612 30.29 -35.29 11.27
CA ASP A 612 30.09 -35.01 9.84
C ASP A 612 28.83 -34.16 9.58
N VAL A 613 27.81 -34.25 10.46
CA VAL A 613 26.59 -33.43 10.38
C VAL A 613 26.87 -32.03 10.92
N ILE A 614 27.77 -31.88 11.89
CA ILE A 614 28.18 -30.57 12.43
C ILE A 614 28.98 -29.80 11.39
N GLU A 615 29.93 -30.44 10.72
CA GLU A 615 30.80 -29.81 9.70
C GLU A 615 29.99 -29.38 8.46
N ALA A 616 29.06 -30.22 7.97
CA ALA A 616 28.17 -29.87 6.85
C ALA A 616 27.16 -28.76 7.19
N THR A 617 26.75 -28.64 8.45
CA THR A 617 25.85 -27.58 8.92
C THR A 617 26.59 -26.26 9.07
N ASP A 618 27.85 -26.28 9.53
CA ASP A 618 28.71 -25.10 9.65
C ASP A 618 29.11 -24.54 8.27
N ASP A 619 29.40 -25.41 7.29
CA ASP A 619 29.69 -24.99 5.91
C ASP A 619 28.47 -24.32 5.24
N ARG A 620 27.26 -24.86 5.46
CA ARG A 620 26.02 -24.27 4.93
C ARG A 620 25.73 -22.92 5.59
N LEU A 621 25.92 -22.81 6.91
CA LEU A 621 25.80 -21.54 7.64
C LEU A 621 26.84 -20.52 7.19
N GLY A 622 28.06 -20.96 6.87
CA GLY A 622 29.11 -20.13 6.28
C GLY A 622 28.71 -19.57 4.91
N GLN A 623 28.16 -20.41 4.03
CA GLN A 623 27.67 -20.00 2.70
C GLN A 623 26.48 -19.03 2.78
N VAL A 624 25.56 -19.24 3.72
CA VAL A 624 24.43 -18.32 3.99
C VAL A 624 24.95 -16.97 4.47
N ARG A 625 25.92 -16.96 5.41
CA ARG A 625 26.55 -15.72 5.88
C ARG A 625 27.31 -15.00 4.76
N GLU A 626 28.07 -15.73 3.94
CA GLU A 626 28.80 -15.17 2.80
C GLU A 626 27.85 -14.59 1.74
N ALA A 627 26.72 -15.27 1.49
CA ALA A 627 25.66 -14.79 0.59
C ALA A 627 24.99 -13.52 1.11
N LYS A 628 24.62 -13.48 2.40
CA LYS A 628 24.07 -12.27 3.06
C LYS A 628 25.08 -11.11 3.05
N MET A 629 26.36 -11.38 3.32
CA MET A 629 27.43 -10.37 3.22
C MET A 629 27.60 -9.81 1.81
N ARG A 630 27.28 -10.60 0.77
CA ARG A 630 27.31 -10.19 -0.63
C ARG A 630 26.01 -9.53 -1.13
N GLY A 631 25.02 -9.34 -0.26
CA GLY A 631 23.76 -8.64 -0.58
C GLY A 631 22.66 -9.53 -1.17
N TYR A 632 22.77 -10.85 -0.99
CA TYR A 632 21.71 -11.82 -1.31
C TYR A 632 20.88 -12.14 -0.06
N GLU A 633 19.66 -12.65 -0.22
CA GLU A 633 18.75 -12.92 0.92
C GLU A 633 19.26 -14.06 1.84
N GLY A 634 20.21 -14.89 1.35
CA GLY A 634 20.74 -16.04 2.08
C GLY A 634 19.96 -17.33 1.90
N ASP A 635 18.89 -17.29 1.11
CA ASP A 635 18.14 -18.48 0.70
C ASP A 635 18.81 -19.19 -0.48
N SER A 636 18.75 -20.52 -0.49
CA SER A 636 19.19 -21.33 -1.63
C SER A 636 18.15 -21.31 -2.74
N CYS A 637 18.58 -21.06 -3.98
CA CYS A 637 17.75 -21.22 -5.16
C CYS A 637 17.19 -22.65 -5.27
N GLY A 638 15.86 -22.79 -5.40
CA GLY A 638 15.21 -24.09 -5.53
C GLY A 638 15.56 -24.89 -6.80
N GLU A 639 16.08 -24.23 -7.85
CA GLU A 639 16.47 -24.90 -9.09
C GLU A 639 17.97 -25.24 -9.16
N CYS A 640 18.86 -24.29 -8.83
CA CYS A 640 20.30 -24.48 -8.99
C CYS A 640 21.07 -24.61 -7.67
N GLY A 641 20.39 -24.50 -6.51
CA GLY A 641 21.00 -24.63 -5.19
C GLY A 641 21.92 -23.48 -4.77
N ASN A 642 22.13 -22.47 -5.64
CA ASN A 642 23.04 -21.37 -5.35
C ASN A 642 22.37 -20.30 -4.46
N PHE A 643 23.14 -19.65 -3.59
CA PHE A 643 22.66 -18.66 -2.60
C PHE A 643 22.61 -17.23 -3.14
N THR A 644 22.52 -17.07 -4.46
CA THR A 644 22.58 -15.78 -5.18
C THR A 644 21.18 -15.21 -5.47
N LEU A 645 20.22 -15.43 -4.57
CA LEU A 645 18.86 -14.92 -4.68
C LEU A 645 18.79 -13.43 -4.30
N VAL A 646 18.26 -12.61 -5.21
CA VAL A 646 18.05 -11.17 -5.01
C VAL A 646 16.57 -10.85 -5.12
N ARG A 647 16.08 -10.00 -4.21
CA ARG A 647 14.69 -9.54 -4.21
C ARG A 647 14.39 -8.67 -5.44
N ASN A 648 13.36 -9.06 -6.19
CA ASN A 648 12.85 -8.38 -7.36
C ASN A 648 11.33 -8.22 -7.22
N GLY A 649 10.90 -7.10 -6.60
CA GLY A 649 9.50 -6.91 -6.19
C GLY A 649 9.15 -7.82 -5.01
N THR A 650 8.07 -8.59 -5.13
CA THR A 650 7.60 -9.56 -4.11
C THR A 650 8.26 -10.94 -4.22
N CYS A 651 9.09 -11.19 -5.23
CA CYS A 651 9.70 -12.49 -5.52
C CYS A 651 11.24 -12.42 -5.53
N LEU A 652 11.93 -13.55 -5.39
CA LEU A 652 13.40 -13.60 -5.46
C LEU A 652 13.85 -14.14 -6.81
N LYS A 653 14.79 -13.47 -7.45
CA LYS A 653 15.42 -13.91 -8.70
C LYS A 653 16.82 -14.42 -8.43
N CYS A 654 17.15 -15.62 -8.91
CA CYS A 654 18.50 -16.16 -8.84
C CYS A 654 19.36 -15.49 -9.92
N GLN A 655 20.47 -14.87 -9.52
CA GLN A 655 21.40 -14.30 -10.49
C GLN A 655 22.23 -15.35 -11.25
N THR A 656 22.33 -16.57 -10.72
CA THR A 656 23.12 -17.63 -11.35
C THR A 656 22.36 -18.34 -12.46
N CYS A 657 21.11 -18.76 -12.24
CA CYS A 657 20.33 -19.49 -13.25
C CYS A 657 19.18 -18.67 -13.85
N GLY A 658 18.88 -17.48 -13.33
CA GLY A 658 17.80 -16.62 -13.81
C GLY A 658 16.40 -16.99 -13.30
N SER A 659 16.25 -18.09 -12.57
CA SER A 659 14.97 -18.58 -12.03
C SER A 659 14.37 -17.59 -11.03
N THR A 660 13.05 -17.40 -11.08
CA THR A 660 12.30 -16.61 -10.10
C THR A 660 11.55 -17.52 -9.13
N THR A 661 11.64 -17.24 -7.84
CA THR A 661 10.84 -17.88 -6.80
C THR A 661 9.46 -17.24 -6.81
N GLY A 662 8.51 -17.87 -7.52
CA GLY A 662 7.08 -17.60 -7.33
C GLY A 662 6.48 -16.39 -8.08
N CYS A 663 7.20 -15.74 -9.00
CA CYS A 663 6.62 -14.76 -9.93
C CYS A 663 6.96 -15.17 -11.36
N SER A 664 5.93 -15.42 -12.17
CA SER A 664 5.98 -15.51 -13.63
C SER A 664 5.73 -14.17 -14.29
#